data_AF-A0A3N5JHV9-F1
#
_entry.id   AF-A0A3N5JHV9-F1
#
_cell.length_a   1.000
_cell.length_b   1.000
_cell.length_c   1.000
_cell.angle_alpha   90.00
_cell.angle_beta   90.00
_cell.angle_gamma   90.00
#
_symmetry.space_group_name_H-M   'P 1'
#
loop_
_entity.id
_entity.type
_entity.pdbx_description
1 polymer ?
#
loop_
_entity_poly.entity_id
_entity_poly.type
_entity_poly.pdbx_seq_one_letter_code
_entity_poly.pdbx_strand_id
1 'polypeptide(L)'
;MSSIIKIQSLVFLLLGAALLAQPAENPRTFCNPLNLNYRFMVDAVDAREAADPVIVVYHNDYYLFASRSGGYWTSPDLRKWTLIIPNGLDVETYAPAVMVLRDSLFYIPSANGQIYKTADPKSGVWYKGPLVGNYGDPAFFVDENERLYMFYGLSNATPTHGVELDPITFKEIGSPINIVFAQASIHGWERRGDDNLMDEQPWIEGSWMIKKNNRYYLHYAAPGTEFKTYADGIYVADSPLGPYTYAEYSPFAFKPTGFICGAGHGSTFMDKEGQYWHIGTMTISVKHMFERRLGLYPVGFDQDGQIYCNTVFGDYPQYLPGEIENMTDNSFAGMMLLSYKKRVLTLSSVADHGAEYAADEDARTYWSALTGLNDEWLMIDLGKVCSVEAIQVNFAEHNTNPSIVRGRDNLDIIHEQYIIETSLDGLNWELLVDKSRNSQDTPHDYVEMSQPVTSRYLKLSNVFTPGNGAFAVRDFRIFGNSKQAVFTRINDFTVERNAADGRDAVLQWAPVIGADGYIIRYGIAPDKLYNHYMVYDAETIAIHSLNHGTEYYYDVQAFDNGTDGTVETGEYKSFQSGDYNDVGTWARHDGNGWVHPAPNPPNPKDGIITIQDGHTVTVTASDSADQLVLKPGSALVINKGAEFHVGNGIATDMQVEGTVLNYGSITCDAQASISFMNSGLYSHEQDGGSIPTAVWRPNSICRMNSIKHNAPANANQNFFNIVWNCPEQTGNYDLGWNGNTIGGDIIVENTGSGIWQMCAPPADHAAQVFIEGDILQSGGQFTTTATHFANTTINVHQKGDIQVTGGDFSMSRGDQGGSGKTIWRLEGNISLSGATTQNANS
;
A
#
# COMPACT_ATOMS: atom_id res chain seq x y z
N MET A 1 -38.25 -65.90 -20.14
CA MET A 1 -38.27 -65.45 -21.55
C MET A 1 -38.35 -63.93 -21.52
N SER A 2 -37.19 -63.28 -21.59
CA SER A 2 -36.69 -62.57 -22.78
C SER A 2 -37.39 -61.20 -22.93
N SER A 3 -36.81 -60.13 -22.40
CA SER A 3 -35.76 -59.29 -23.03
C SER A 3 -36.36 -58.11 -23.80
N ILE A 4 -36.02 -56.89 -23.38
CA ILE A 4 -35.49 -55.78 -24.20
C ILE A 4 -35.08 -54.68 -23.21
N ILE A 5 -33.78 -54.57 -22.96
CA ILE A 5 -33.15 -53.42 -22.29
C ILE A 5 -32.65 -52.53 -23.42
N LYS A 6 -33.17 -51.31 -23.52
CA LYS A 6 -32.59 -50.25 -24.37
C LYS A 6 -31.36 -49.71 -23.64
N ILE A 7 -30.19 -49.97 -24.21
CA ILE A 7 -28.94 -49.30 -23.85
C ILE A 7 -28.99 -47.90 -24.46
N GLN A 8 -29.13 -46.87 -23.63
CA GLN A 8 -28.70 -45.53 -23.98
C GLN A 8 -27.32 -45.32 -23.36
N SER A 9 -26.31 -45.27 -24.23
CA SER A 9 -24.95 -44.91 -23.87
C SER A 9 -24.92 -43.44 -23.44
N LEU A 10 -24.81 -43.18 -22.13
CA LEU A 10 -24.44 -41.86 -21.62
C LEU A 10 -22.91 -41.75 -21.76
N VAL A 11 -22.44 -41.05 -22.79
CA VAL A 11 -21.06 -40.61 -22.89
C VAL A 11 -20.90 -39.45 -21.91
N PHE A 12 -20.28 -39.69 -20.76
CA PHE A 12 -19.75 -38.62 -19.91
C PHE A 12 -18.56 -38.00 -20.65
N LEU A 13 -18.78 -36.87 -21.34
CA LEU A 13 -17.68 -35.97 -21.69
C LEU A 13 -17.23 -35.28 -20.39
N LEU A 14 -16.20 -35.84 -19.76
CA LEU A 14 -15.37 -35.11 -18.80
C LEU A 14 -14.53 -34.09 -19.60
N LEU A 15 -15.12 -32.94 -19.91
CA LEU A 15 -14.35 -31.73 -20.14
C LEU A 15 -13.84 -31.29 -18.76
N GLY A 16 -12.64 -31.73 -18.40
CA GLY A 16 -11.85 -31.07 -17.37
C GLY A 16 -11.44 -29.71 -17.89
N ALA A 17 -12.33 -28.72 -17.80
CA ALA A 17 -11.87 -27.35 -17.67
C ALA A 17 -11.15 -27.32 -16.32
N ALA A 18 -9.84 -27.09 -16.33
CA ALA A 18 -9.16 -26.63 -15.14
C ALA A 18 -9.91 -25.36 -14.72
N LEU A 19 -10.73 -25.44 -13.67
CA LEU A 19 -11.24 -24.23 -13.06
C LEU A 19 -10.00 -23.48 -12.58
N LEU A 20 -9.72 -22.35 -13.22
CA LEU A 20 -8.74 -21.40 -12.72
C LEU A 20 -9.11 -21.09 -11.27
N ALA A 21 -8.11 -21.02 -10.40
CA ALA A 21 -8.32 -20.65 -9.01
C ALA A 21 -8.92 -19.24 -8.95
N GLN A 22 -9.95 -19.08 -8.13
CA GLN A 22 -10.69 -17.84 -7.95
C GLN A 22 -10.73 -17.46 -6.46
N PRO A 23 -11.00 -16.18 -6.14
CA PRO A 23 -11.33 -15.76 -4.78
C PRO A 23 -12.40 -16.65 -4.15
N ALA A 24 -12.24 -16.99 -2.88
CA ALA A 24 -13.25 -17.71 -2.13
C ALA A 24 -14.50 -16.83 -1.93
N GLU A 25 -15.69 -17.33 -2.27
CA GLU A 25 -16.95 -16.62 -2.01
C GLU A 25 -17.23 -16.44 -0.50
N ASN A 26 -16.81 -17.41 0.30
CA ASN A 26 -16.95 -17.42 1.76
C ASN A 26 -15.58 -17.69 2.39
N PRO A 27 -14.71 -16.67 2.53
CA PRO A 27 -13.39 -16.84 3.11
C PRO A 27 -13.52 -17.35 4.55
N ARG A 28 -12.66 -18.29 4.93
CA ARG A 28 -12.56 -18.85 6.28
C ARG A 28 -11.59 -18.07 7.15
N THR A 29 -10.81 -17.19 6.55
CA THR A 29 -9.77 -16.41 7.19
C THR A 29 -9.98 -14.92 6.99
N PHE A 30 -9.28 -14.13 7.81
CA PHE A 30 -9.17 -12.68 7.72
C PHE A 30 -7.73 -12.28 8.04
N CYS A 31 -7.37 -11.02 7.77
CA CYS A 31 -6.08 -10.46 8.13
C CYS A 31 -6.28 -9.07 8.74
N ASN A 32 -5.53 -8.74 9.80
CA ASN A 32 -5.52 -7.38 10.33
C ASN A 32 -4.59 -6.48 9.46
N PRO A 33 -4.83 -5.16 9.42
CA PRO A 33 -5.99 -4.47 10.01
C PRO A 33 -7.29 -4.90 9.33
N LEU A 34 -8.40 -4.90 10.07
CA LEU A 34 -9.71 -5.27 9.54
C LEU A 34 -10.05 -4.42 8.32
N ASN A 35 -10.57 -5.04 7.26
CA ASN A 35 -11.01 -4.33 6.05
C ASN A 35 -12.35 -3.63 6.27
N LEU A 36 -12.30 -2.42 6.83
CA LEU A 36 -13.44 -1.55 7.03
C LEU A 36 -13.31 -0.33 6.10
N ASN A 37 -14.43 0.29 5.75
CA ASN A 37 -14.43 1.57 5.05
C ASN A 37 -14.05 2.71 6.01
N TYR A 38 -12.78 2.77 6.42
CA TYR A 38 -12.25 3.80 7.31
C TYR A 38 -12.50 5.19 6.73
N ARG A 39 -13.00 6.10 7.56
CA ARG A 39 -13.40 7.43 7.13
C ARG A 39 -12.15 8.28 6.88
N PHE A 40 -12.08 8.97 5.75
CA PHE A 40 -11.12 10.05 5.57
C PHE A 40 -11.35 11.14 6.61
N MET A 41 -10.28 11.50 7.32
CA MET A 41 -10.32 12.49 8.39
C MET A 41 -10.82 13.83 7.85
N VAL A 42 -11.68 14.50 8.59
CA VAL A 42 -12.24 15.81 8.17
C VAL A 42 -11.24 16.95 8.31
N ASP A 43 -10.23 16.76 9.16
CA ASP A 43 -9.22 17.72 9.61
C ASP A 43 -7.81 17.41 9.11
N ALA A 44 -7.56 16.24 8.54
CA ALA A 44 -6.29 15.89 7.91
C ALA A 44 -6.42 15.71 6.37
N VAL A 45 -5.29 15.57 5.70
CA VAL A 45 -5.19 15.25 4.26
C VAL A 45 -4.52 13.90 4.15
N ASP A 46 -4.98 13.08 3.21
CA ASP A 46 -4.44 11.74 2.96
C ASP A 46 -4.36 10.84 4.20
N ALA A 47 -5.34 10.94 5.10
CA ALA A 47 -5.39 10.11 6.29
C ALA A 47 -6.80 9.64 6.55
N ARG A 48 -6.92 8.39 7.03
CA ARG A 48 -8.18 7.79 7.47
C ARG A 48 -8.07 7.36 8.92
N GLU A 49 -9.21 7.28 9.61
CA GLU A 49 -9.25 6.85 11.00
C GLU A 49 -10.47 5.98 11.34
N ALA A 50 -10.24 5.03 12.23
CA ALA A 50 -11.17 4.52 13.23
C ALA A 50 -10.35 3.99 14.41
N ALA A 51 -10.83 4.18 15.63
CA ALA A 51 -10.12 3.79 16.84
C ALA A 51 -11.11 3.52 17.99
N ASP A 52 -10.58 3.09 19.13
CA ASP A 52 -11.31 2.92 20.39
C ASP A 52 -12.55 2.00 20.22
N PRO A 53 -12.37 0.79 19.64
CA PRO A 53 -13.48 -0.04 19.19
C PRO A 53 -14.26 -0.73 20.31
N VAL A 54 -15.58 -0.64 20.24
CA VAL A 54 -16.50 -1.43 21.07
C VAL A 54 -17.32 -2.38 20.20
N ILE A 55 -17.17 -3.69 20.43
CA ILE A 55 -18.05 -4.71 19.84
C ILE A 55 -19.03 -5.24 20.88
N VAL A 56 -20.31 -5.27 20.50
CA VAL A 56 -21.37 -5.96 21.25
C VAL A 56 -22.15 -6.92 20.35
N VAL A 57 -22.62 -8.03 20.93
CA VAL A 57 -23.56 -8.95 20.27
C VAL A 57 -24.98 -8.58 20.69
N TYR A 58 -25.83 -8.23 19.74
CA TYR A 58 -27.22 -7.84 19.99
C TYR A 58 -28.15 -8.45 18.94
N HIS A 59 -29.22 -9.11 19.38
CA HIS A 59 -30.17 -9.83 18.51
C HIS A 59 -29.51 -10.71 17.42
N ASN A 60 -28.46 -11.46 17.81
CA ASN A 60 -27.70 -12.35 16.93
C ASN A 60 -26.93 -11.63 15.80
N ASP A 61 -26.62 -10.34 15.94
CA ASP A 61 -25.68 -9.60 15.09
C ASP A 61 -24.56 -8.97 15.94
N TYR A 62 -23.39 -8.79 15.33
CA TYR A 62 -22.31 -7.99 15.89
C TYR A 62 -22.52 -6.52 15.52
N TYR A 63 -22.25 -5.62 16.46
CA TYR A 63 -22.22 -4.18 16.22
C TYR A 63 -20.88 -3.62 16.70
N LEU A 64 -20.20 -2.91 15.81
CA LEU A 64 -18.88 -2.30 16.04
C LEU A 64 -19.01 -0.78 16.02
N PHE A 65 -18.71 -0.15 17.15
CA PHE A 65 -18.63 1.31 17.27
C PHE A 65 -17.17 1.70 17.41
N ALA A 66 -16.77 2.80 16.77
CA ALA A 66 -15.41 3.31 16.83
C ALA A 66 -15.41 4.83 16.72
N SER A 67 -14.41 5.46 17.32
CA SER A 67 -14.15 6.88 17.27
C SER A 67 -14.12 7.41 15.84
N ARG A 68 -14.68 8.61 15.67
CA ARG A 68 -14.53 9.44 14.46
C ARG A 68 -14.94 8.80 13.14
N SER A 69 -15.62 7.66 13.19
CA SER A 69 -15.94 6.85 12.03
C SER A 69 -17.11 7.38 11.21
N GLY A 70 -17.84 8.39 11.72
CA GLY A 70 -19.04 8.96 11.08
C GLY A 70 -20.22 7.98 11.02
N GLY A 71 -20.16 6.89 11.79
CA GLY A 71 -21.11 5.80 11.80
C GLY A 71 -20.58 4.62 12.63
N TYR A 72 -21.28 3.50 12.55
CA TYR A 72 -20.90 2.22 13.18
C TYR A 72 -21.23 1.08 12.23
N TRP A 73 -20.68 -0.11 12.45
CA TRP A 73 -20.88 -1.24 11.57
C TRP A 73 -21.74 -2.33 12.21
N THR A 74 -22.43 -3.08 11.37
CA THR A 74 -23.08 -4.34 11.77
C THR A 74 -22.56 -5.49 10.92
N SER A 75 -22.45 -6.67 11.52
CA SER A 75 -22.07 -7.90 10.82
C SER A 75 -22.80 -9.11 11.38
N PRO A 76 -23.29 -10.02 10.53
CA PRO A 76 -23.83 -11.30 10.99
C PRO A 76 -22.73 -12.31 11.36
N ASP A 77 -21.48 -12.12 10.95
CA ASP A 77 -20.47 -13.20 10.94
C ASP A 77 -19.01 -12.72 11.12
N LEU A 78 -18.78 -11.42 11.34
CA LEU A 78 -17.47 -10.75 11.41
C LEU A 78 -16.67 -10.78 10.10
N ARG A 79 -17.22 -11.36 9.02
CA ARG A 79 -16.65 -11.33 7.66
C ARG A 79 -17.09 -10.10 6.92
N LYS A 80 -18.40 -9.90 6.85
CA LYS A 80 -19.00 -8.81 6.09
C LYS A 80 -19.53 -7.76 7.04
N TRP A 81 -18.97 -6.56 6.94
CA TRP A 81 -19.40 -5.41 7.71
C TRP A 81 -20.26 -4.48 6.84
N THR A 82 -21.34 -3.97 7.41
CA THR A 82 -22.21 -2.98 6.79
C THR A 82 -22.18 -1.71 7.62
N LEU A 83 -21.74 -0.60 7.04
CA LEU A 83 -21.76 0.70 7.69
C LEU A 83 -23.21 1.20 7.84
N ILE A 84 -23.52 1.70 9.04
CA ILE A 84 -24.75 2.41 9.38
C ILE A 84 -24.37 3.84 9.74
N ILE A 85 -24.91 4.81 8.99
CA ILE A 85 -24.80 6.23 9.30
C ILE A 85 -26.02 6.60 10.17
N PRO A 86 -25.84 6.91 11.47
CA PRO A 86 -26.97 7.15 12.35
C PRO A 86 -27.65 8.49 12.12
N ASN A 87 -28.91 8.53 12.53
CA ASN A 87 -29.64 9.76 12.78
C ASN A 87 -29.87 9.90 14.30
N GLY A 88 -29.43 11.03 14.86
CA GLY A 88 -29.63 11.36 16.28
C GLY A 88 -28.59 10.80 17.24
N LEU A 89 -27.45 10.29 16.75
CA LEU A 89 -26.31 9.85 17.56
C LEU A 89 -25.11 10.80 17.35
N ASP A 90 -24.37 11.10 18.41
CA ASP A 90 -23.12 11.86 18.32
C ASP A 90 -21.94 10.92 18.06
N VAL A 91 -21.54 10.82 16.79
CA VAL A 91 -20.46 9.94 16.29
C VAL A 91 -19.15 10.69 15.97
N GLU A 92 -19.09 11.99 16.25
CA GLU A 92 -17.93 12.82 15.93
C GLU A 92 -16.93 12.94 17.09
N THR A 93 -17.30 12.36 18.24
CA THR A 93 -16.52 12.28 19.47
C THR A 93 -15.66 11.01 19.50
N TYR A 94 -14.71 10.96 20.44
CA TYR A 94 -13.83 9.82 20.66
C TYR A 94 -14.40 8.86 21.73
N ALA A 95 -13.84 7.66 21.76
CA ALA A 95 -14.00 6.59 22.74
C ALA A 95 -15.44 6.42 23.25
N PRO A 96 -16.36 5.93 22.41
CA PRO A 96 -17.72 5.69 22.85
C PRO A 96 -17.82 4.46 23.76
N ALA A 97 -18.63 4.52 24.80
CA ALA A 97 -19.07 3.32 25.52
C ALA A 97 -20.37 2.80 24.92
N VAL A 98 -20.45 1.48 24.72
CA VAL A 98 -21.68 0.82 24.29
C VAL A 98 -21.97 -0.39 25.17
N MET A 99 -23.23 -0.58 25.54
CA MET A 99 -23.68 -1.80 26.21
C MET A 99 -25.04 -2.28 25.71
N VAL A 100 -25.27 -3.57 25.88
CA VAL A 100 -26.61 -4.16 25.83
C VAL A 100 -27.18 -4.12 27.24
N LEU A 101 -28.34 -3.50 27.42
CA LEU A 101 -29.09 -3.57 28.67
C LEU A 101 -30.56 -3.86 28.34
N ARG A 102 -31.01 -5.06 28.72
CA ARG A 102 -32.34 -5.60 28.41
C ARG A 102 -32.55 -5.71 26.89
N ASP A 103 -33.54 -5.02 26.35
CA ASP A 103 -33.99 -5.06 24.96
C ASP A 103 -33.47 -3.89 24.13
N SER A 104 -32.30 -3.34 24.48
CA SER A 104 -31.76 -2.16 23.80
C SER A 104 -30.26 -1.99 23.96
N LEU A 105 -29.68 -1.29 22.99
CA LEU A 105 -28.33 -0.73 23.07
C LEU A 105 -28.36 0.65 23.71
N PHE A 106 -27.36 0.92 24.53
CA PHE A 106 -27.06 2.23 25.10
C PHE A 106 -25.68 2.69 24.65
N TYR A 107 -25.55 3.99 24.38
CA TYR A 107 -24.33 4.63 23.91
C TYR A 107 -24.06 5.91 24.71
N ILE A 108 -22.79 6.20 25.00
CA ILE A 108 -22.34 7.48 25.55
C ILE A 108 -20.98 7.86 24.95
N PRO A 109 -20.79 9.12 24.51
CA PRO A 109 -19.51 9.60 24.01
C PRO A 109 -18.58 10.15 25.11
N SER A 110 -17.26 10.19 24.85
CA SER A 110 -16.19 10.73 25.73
C SER A 110 -16.18 12.27 25.86
N ALA A 111 -17.34 12.95 25.97
CA ALA A 111 -17.35 14.43 25.97
C ALA A 111 -18.54 15.16 26.61
N ASN A 112 -19.76 14.60 26.57
CA ASN A 112 -20.96 15.41 26.87
C ASN A 112 -21.96 14.77 27.83
N GLY A 113 -21.72 13.55 28.30
CA GLY A 113 -22.60 12.87 29.26
C GLY A 113 -23.99 12.53 28.74
N GLN A 114 -24.28 12.70 27.44
CA GLN A 114 -25.58 12.37 26.87
C GLN A 114 -25.68 10.86 26.64
N ILE A 115 -26.60 10.19 27.32
CA ILE A 115 -26.96 8.81 27.01
C ILE A 115 -27.83 8.78 25.76
N TYR A 116 -27.56 7.83 24.87
CA TYR A 116 -28.39 7.50 23.72
C TYR A 116 -28.88 6.05 23.83
N LYS A 117 -30.04 5.78 23.26
CA LYS A 117 -30.66 4.45 23.29
C LYS A 117 -31.27 4.09 21.93
N THR A 118 -31.16 2.83 21.53
CA THR A 118 -31.95 2.24 20.44
C THR A 118 -32.29 0.78 20.70
N ALA A 119 -33.47 0.34 20.25
CA ALA A 119 -33.85 -1.08 20.22
C ALA A 119 -33.68 -1.70 18.83
N ASP A 120 -33.50 -0.86 17.80
CA ASP A 120 -33.30 -1.26 16.40
C ASP A 120 -32.10 -0.51 15.81
N PRO A 121 -30.86 -0.92 16.16
CA PRO A 121 -29.66 -0.29 15.64
C PRO A 121 -29.53 -0.41 14.12
N LYS A 122 -30.14 -1.39 13.44
CA LYS A 122 -30.08 -1.47 11.97
C LYS A 122 -30.81 -0.31 11.29
N SER A 123 -31.81 0.28 11.94
CA SER A 123 -32.49 1.48 11.44
C SER A 123 -31.62 2.73 11.42
N GLY A 124 -30.52 2.75 12.19
CA GLY A 124 -29.70 3.94 12.41
C GLY A 124 -30.35 5.01 13.30
N VAL A 125 -31.57 4.80 13.81
CA VAL A 125 -32.29 5.80 14.62
C VAL A 125 -31.95 5.64 16.10
N TRP A 126 -31.46 6.73 16.71
CA TRP A 126 -31.12 6.80 18.13
C TRP A 126 -31.91 7.89 18.84
N TYR A 127 -32.26 7.62 20.10
CA TYR A 127 -33.02 8.52 20.95
C TYR A 127 -32.18 8.99 22.12
N LYS A 128 -32.27 10.30 22.44
CA LYS A 128 -31.64 10.85 23.63
C LYS A 128 -32.32 10.33 24.90
N GLY A 129 -31.52 9.74 25.78
CA GLY A 129 -31.87 9.35 27.13
C GLY A 129 -31.51 10.43 28.16
N PRO A 130 -31.32 10.03 29.44
CA PRO A 130 -30.87 10.93 30.49
C PRO A 130 -29.53 11.62 30.16
N LEU A 131 -29.36 12.84 30.68
CA LEU A 131 -28.09 13.54 30.70
C LEU A 131 -27.40 13.27 32.05
N VAL A 132 -26.15 12.81 32.03
CA VAL A 132 -25.37 12.44 33.21
C VAL A 132 -24.06 13.23 33.29
N GLY A 133 -23.17 12.84 34.22
CA GLY A 133 -21.83 13.40 34.32
C GLY A 133 -21.02 13.17 33.04
N ASN A 134 -20.01 14.02 32.82
CA ASN A 134 -19.08 13.81 31.72
C ASN A 134 -18.02 12.78 32.13
N TYR A 135 -17.73 11.85 31.24
CA TYR A 135 -16.78 10.77 31.43
C TYR A 135 -15.78 10.79 30.27
N GLY A 136 -14.48 10.83 30.60
CA GLY A 136 -13.42 10.56 29.62
C GLY A 136 -13.25 9.06 29.48
N ASP A 137 -13.32 8.56 28.26
CA ASP A 137 -13.25 7.16 27.85
C ASP A 137 -14.16 6.26 28.69
N PRO A 138 -15.49 6.51 28.64
CA PRO A 138 -16.45 5.76 29.40
C PRO A 138 -16.49 4.28 28.97
N ALA A 139 -16.75 3.42 29.94
CA ALA A 139 -17.00 2.00 29.73
C ALA A 139 -18.07 1.48 30.68
N PHE A 140 -19.15 0.98 30.10
CA PHE A 140 -20.23 0.36 30.87
C PHE A 140 -19.87 -1.08 31.23
N PHE A 141 -20.31 -1.49 32.42
CA PHE A 141 -20.33 -2.89 32.80
C PHE A 141 -21.65 -3.22 33.49
N VAL A 142 -22.33 -4.25 32.99
CA VAL A 142 -23.55 -4.80 33.59
C VAL A 142 -23.20 -6.15 34.20
N ASP A 143 -23.30 -6.27 35.52
CA ASP A 143 -23.07 -7.53 36.22
C ASP A 143 -24.31 -8.44 36.11
N GLU A 144 -24.13 -9.74 36.36
CA GLU A 144 -25.17 -10.77 36.27
C GLU A 144 -26.35 -10.53 37.24
N ASN A 145 -26.15 -9.71 38.26
CA ASN A 145 -27.16 -9.25 39.21
C ASN A 145 -27.91 -7.98 38.75
N GLU A 146 -27.75 -7.58 37.48
CA GLU A 146 -28.32 -6.39 36.84
C GLU A 146 -27.85 -5.04 37.42
N ARG A 147 -26.77 -5.03 38.22
CA ARG A 147 -26.13 -3.78 38.65
C ARG A 147 -25.29 -3.21 37.52
N LEU A 148 -25.36 -1.89 37.38
CA LEU A 148 -24.67 -1.13 36.33
C LEU A 148 -23.48 -0.38 36.93
N TYR A 149 -22.36 -0.39 36.23
CA TYR A 149 -21.15 0.32 36.61
C TYR A 149 -20.61 1.13 35.44
N MET A 150 -19.93 2.21 35.76
CA MET A 150 -19.16 3.04 34.84
C MET A 150 -17.70 3.02 35.26
N PHE A 151 -16.82 2.69 34.31
CA PHE A 151 -15.38 2.87 34.40
C PHE A 151 -14.96 3.95 33.43
N TYR A 152 -14.06 4.84 33.84
CA TYR A 152 -13.68 6.00 33.02
C TYR A 152 -12.37 6.61 33.47
N GLY A 153 -11.67 7.29 32.57
CA GLY A 153 -10.45 8.04 32.84
C GLY A 153 -9.65 8.21 31.55
N LEU A 154 -9.11 9.41 31.34
CA LEU A 154 -8.27 9.76 30.20
C LEU A 154 -7.25 10.79 30.69
N SER A 155 -6.08 10.34 31.13
CA SER A 155 -5.11 11.25 31.74
C SER A 155 -3.70 10.69 31.77
N ASN A 156 -2.73 11.61 31.78
CA ASN A 156 -1.33 11.33 32.11
C ASN A 156 -0.94 11.72 33.54
N ALA A 157 -1.92 12.07 34.39
CA ALA A 157 -1.68 12.54 35.75
C ALA A 157 -2.68 12.02 36.79
N THR A 158 -3.91 11.71 36.37
CA THR A 158 -4.99 11.24 37.25
C THR A 158 -5.32 9.78 36.98
N PRO A 159 -5.83 9.03 37.97
CA PRO A 159 -6.18 7.64 37.75
C PRO A 159 -7.44 7.47 36.90
N THR A 160 -7.68 6.23 36.47
CA THR A 160 -9.03 5.79 36.09
C THR A 160 -9.90 5.60 37.33
N HIS A 161 -11.20 5.66 37.12
CA HIS A 161 -12.21 5.59 38.18
C HIS A 161 -13.25 4.51 37.89
N GLY A 162 -13.92 4.06 38.95
CA GLY A 162 -15.11 3.21 38.86
C GLY A 162 -16.21 3.69 39.79
N VAL A 163 -17.46 3.62 39.33
CA VAL A 163 -18.64 4.00 40.12
C VAL A 163 -19.84 3.14 39.74
N GLU A 164 -20.70 2.82 40.69
CA GLU A 164 -21.99 2.18 40.40
C GLU A 164 -22.98 3.23 39.89
N LEU A 165 -23.83 2.85 38.93
CA LEU A 165 -24.89 3.69 38.40
C LEU A 165 -26.27 3.07 38.68
N ASP A 166 -27.26 3.93 38.87
CA ASP A 166 -28.66 3.52 38.83
C ASP A 166 -29.04 3.10 37.40
N PRO A 167 -29.53 1.87 37.15
CA PRO A 167 -29.75 1.35 35.80
C PRO A 167 -30.95 1.96 35.06
N ILE A 168 -31.67 2.90 35.69
CA ILE A 168 -32.81 3.61 35.09
C ILE A 168 -32.41 5.05 34.77
N THR A 169 -31.80 5.73 35.72
CA THR A 169 -31.47 7.16 35.64
C THR A 169 -30.03 7.43 35.22
N PHE A 170 -29.16 6.41 35.25
CA PHE A 170 -27.72 6.49 34.99
C PHE A 170 -26.95 7.41 35.94
N LYS A 171 -27.58 7.81 37.06
CA LYS A 171 -26.92 8.62 38.08
C LYS A 171 -26.01 7.75 38.94
N GLU A 172 -24.89 8.32 39.33
CA GLU A 172 -23.94 7.68 40.25
C GLU A 172 -24.58 7.33 41.60
N ILE A 173 -24.30 6.13 42.07
CA ILE A 173 -24.63 5.62 43.39
C ILE A 173 -23.34 5.60 44.21
N GLY A 174 -23.24 6.51 45.17
CA GLY A 174 -22.04 6.68 45.98
C GLY A 174 -21.02 7.62 45.33
N SER A 175 -19.75 7.45 45.68
CA SER A 175 -18.64 8.25 45.14
C SER A 175 -17.74 7.36 44.27
N PRO A 176 -17.20 7.88 43.16
CA PRO A 176 -16.22 7.16 42.37
C PRO A 176 -14.99 6.74 43.20
N ILE A 177 -14.45 5.56 42.90
CA ILE A 177 -13.19 5.07 43.46
C ILE A 177 -12.06 5.23 42.44
N ASN A 178 -10.85 5.51 42.90
CA ASN A 178 -9.66 5.48 42.06
C ASN A 178 -9.20 4.03 41.86
N ILE A 179 -8.82 3.66 40.63
CA ILE A 179 -8.44 2.28 40.30
C ILE A 179 -7.02 2.21 39.75
N VAL A 180 -6.78 2.69 38.53
CA VAL A 180 -5.47 2.54 37.86
C VAL A 180 -4.71 3.85 37.88
N PHE A 181 -3.49 3.85 38.41
CA PHE A 181 -2.53 4.96 38.28
C PHE A 181 -1.42 4.56 37.31
N ALA A 182 -0.86 5.54 36.60
CA ALA A 182 0.39 5.34 35.86
C ALA A 182 1.51 4.90 36.81
N GLN A 183 2.23 3.86 36.41
CA GLN A 183 3.34 3.26 37.15
C GLN A 183 4.51 2.95 36.20
N ALA A 184 4.76 3.83 35.21
CA ALA A 184 5.80 3.61 34.20
C ALA A 184 7.20 3.34 34.77
N SER A 185 7.52 3.81 35.97
CA SER A 185 8.78 3.49 36.69
C SER A 185 8.92 2.02 37.08
N ILE A 186 7.81 1.30 37.16
CA ILE A 186 7.72 -0.13 37.50
C ILE A 186 7.33 -0.91 36.24
N HIS A 187 6.30 -0.48 35.51
CA HIS A 187 5.76 -1.19 34.34
C HIS A 187 6.41 -0.66 33.05
N GLY A 188 7.34 -1.41 32.47
CA GLY A 188 8.11 -0.96 31.30
C GLY A 188 7.25 -0.65 30.07
N TRP A 189 6.20 -1.45 29.84
CA TRP A 189 5.28 -1.26 28.72
C TRP A 189 4.43 0.01 28.82
N GLU A 190 4.32 0.60 30.02
CA GLU A 190 3.68 1.91 30.22
C GLU A 190 4.61 3.09 29.89
N ARG A 191 5.86 2.88 29.46
CA ARG A 191 6.71 3.99 28.96
C ARG A 191 6.30 4.37 27.54
N ARG A 192 6.22 5.67 27.24
CA ARG A 192 5.86 6.18 25.90
C ARG A 192 6.94 5.87 24.85
N GLY A 193 6.58 6.00 23.57
CA GLY A 193 7.47 5.78 22.43
C GLY A 193 7.23 4.45 21.71
N ASP A 194 7.57 4.41 20.42
CA ASP A 194 7.51 3.20 19.58
C ASP A 194 8.40 2.06 20.09
N ASP A 195 9.33 2.37 20.99
CA ASP A 195 10.31 1.49 21.62
C ASP A 195 10.21 1.46 23.16
N ASN A 196 9.20 2.12 23.75
CA ASN A 196 9.05 2.31 25.20
C ASN A 196 10.24 3.02 25.89
N LEU A 197 10.94 3.94 25.20
CA LEU A 197 12.11 4.65 25.76
C LEU A 197 11.86 6.10 26.19
N MET A 198 10.69 6.68 25.91
CA MET A 198 10.43 8.07 26.27
C MET A 198 10.20 8.23 27.78
N ASP A 199 10.90 9.19 28.38
CA ASP A 199 10.79 9.53 29.81
C ASP A 199 9.68 10.55 30.05
N GLU A 200 8.45 10.15 29.71
CA GLU A 200 7.22 10.93 29.88
C GLU A 200 6.14 10.06 30.52
N GLN A 201 5.25 10.67 31.31
CA GLN A 201 4.12 9.94 31.90
C GLN A 201 3.19 9.42 30.80
N PRO A 202 2.77 8.14 30.86
CA PRO A 202 1.83 7.58 29.89
C PRO A 202 0.47 8.22 30.00
N TRP A 203 -0.28 8.17 28.91
CA TRP A 203 -1.73 8.25 28.98
C TRP A 203 -2.27 6.91 29.47
N ILE A 204 -3.03 6.95 30.56
CA ILE A 204 -3.80 5.83 31.09
C ILE A 204 -5.26 6.09 30.74
N GLU A 205 -5.85 5.20 29.95
CA GLU A 205 -7.17 5.40 29.37
C GLU A 205 -7.92 4.09 29.05
N GLY A 206 -9.00 4.15 28.26
CA GLY A 206 -9.60 2.98 27.61
C GLY A 206 -10.00 1.84 28.57
N SER A 207 -10.66 2.16 29.69
CA SER A 207 -11.07 1.11 30.65
C SER A 207 -12.05 0.12 30.02
N TRP A 208 -11.95 -1.18 30.31
CA TRP A 208 -12.94 -2.17 29.88
C TRP A 208 -13.04 -3.32 30.89
N MET A 209 -14.23 -3.89 31.11
CA MET A 209 -14.44 -4.91 32.14
C MET A 209 -14.93 -6.23 31.57
N ILE A 210 -14.28 -7.33 31.95
CA ILE A 210 -14.75 -8.70 31.73
C ILE A 210 -14.91 -9.42 33.07
N LYS A 211 -15.97 -10.23 33.18
CA LYS A 211 -16.17 -11.16 34.30
C LYS A 211 -16.04 -12.59 33.82
N LYS A 212 -15.24 -13.39 34.53
CA LYS A 212 -15.13 -14.85 34.32
C LYS A 212 -14.91 -15.55 35.65
N ASN A 213 -15.69 -16.60 35.93
CA ASN A 213 -15.55 -17.43 37.13
C ASN A 213 -15.51 -16.60 38.44
N ASN A 214 -16.43 -15.64 38.60
CA ASN A 214 -16.49 -14.69 39.72
C ASN A 214 -15.27 -13.77 39.92
N ARG A 215 -14.37 -13.70 38.94
CA ARG A 215 -13.30 -12.70 38.89
C ARG A 215 -13.60 -11.62 37.87
N TYR A 216 -13.20 -10.40 38.20
CA TYR A 216 -13.36 -9.19 37.41
C TYR A 216 -11.98 -8.77 36.88
N TYR A 217 -11.86 -8.64 35.57
CA TYR A 217 -10.65 -8.28 34.85
C TYR A 217 -10.88 -6.89 34.25
N LEU A 218 -10.31 -5.87 34.88
CA LEU A 218 -10.33 -4.49 34.40
C LEU A 218 -9.13 -4.28 33.47
N HIS A 219 -9.43 -4.05 32.20
CA HIS A 219 -8.50 -3.59 31.19
C HIS A 219 -8.27 -2.08 31.33
N TYR A 220 -7.08 -1.64 30.96
CA TYR A 220 -6.75 -0.22 30.74
C TYR A 220 -5.67 -0.12 29.67
N ALA A 221 -5.70 0.96 28.90
CA ALA A 221 -4.76 1.19 27.81
C ALA A 221 -3.60 2.11 28.23
N ALA A 222 -2.41 1.85 27.69
CA ALA A 222 -1.19 2.65 27.81
C ALA A 222 -0.23 2.33 26.64
N PRO A 223 0.79 3.14 26.33
CA PRO A 223 1.13 4.44 26.94
C PRO A 223 0.64 5.67 26.15
N GLY A 224 0.09 5.46 24.95
CA GLY A 224 -0.45 6.48 24.06
C GLY A 224 -0.77 5.89 22.68
N THR A 225 -1.92 6.25 22.12
CA THR A 225 -2.51 5.63 20.91
C THR A 225 -1.67 5.79 19.64
N GLU A 226 -0.77 6.77 19.60
CA GLU A 226 0.09 7.06 18.47
C GLU A 226 1.30 6.11 18.34
N PHE A 227 1.64 5.35 19.38
CA PHE A 227 2.85 4.53 19.42
C PHE A 227 2.60 3.06 19.04
N LYS A 228 3.59 2.44 18.37
CA LYS A 228 3.58 1.00 18.03
C LYS A 228 3.34 0.11 19.25
N THR A 229 3.77 0.56 20.43
CA THR A 229 3.72 -0.18 21.70
C THR A 229 2.38 -0.06 22.44
N TYR A 230 1.37 0.60 21.84
CA TYR A 230 0.07 0.79 22.49
C TYR A 230 -0.63 -0.53 22.80
N ALA A 231 -1.04 -0.72 24.05
CA ALA A 231 -1.39 -2.01 24.63
C ALA A 231 -2.42 -1.87 25.75
N ASP A 232 -3.04 -3.00 26.11
CA ASP A 232 -3.92 -3.10 27.29
C ASP A 232 -3.25 -3.89 28.41
N GLY A 233 -3.33 -3.40 29.65
CA GLY A 233 -2.94 -4.10 30.88
C GLY A 233 -4.17 -4.58 31.67
N ILE A 234 -3.95 -5.38 32.71
CA ILE A 234 -5.04 -5.96 33.52
C ILE A 234 -4.85 -5.67 35.02
N TYR A 235 -5.95 -5.30 35.67
CA TYR A 235 -6.14 -5.41 37.10
C TYR A 235 -7.24 -6.42 37.41
N VAL A 236 -7.04 -7.27 38.42
CA VAL A 236 -7.97 -8.33 38.82
C VAL A 236 -8.59 -8.03 40.19
N ALA A 237 -9.88 -8.29 40.34
CA ALA A 237 -10.61 -8.17 41.61
C ALA A 237 -11.66 -9.28 41.78
N ASP A 238 -12.13 -9.44 43.02
CA ASP A 238 -13.25 -10.32 43.38
C ASP A 238 -14.60 -9.56 43.43
N SER A 239 -14.60 -8.25 43.18
CA SER A 239 -15.82 -7.42 43.07
C SER A 239 -15.67 -6.35 41.98
N PRO A 240 -16.77 -5.83 41.39
CA PRO A 240 -16.69 -4.83 40.32
C PRO A 240 -15.98 -3.54 40.72
N LEU A 241 -15.98 -3.17 42.00
CA LEU A 241 -15.31 -1.97 42.51
C LEU A 241 -14.10 -2.32 43.38
N GLY A 242 -13.47 -3.47 43.13
CA GLY A 242 -12.23 -3.85 43.79
C GLY A 242 -12.39 -4.47 45.19
N PRO A 243 -11.33 -4.49 46.01
CA PRO A 243 -10.00 -3.95 45.71
C PRO A 243 -9.34 -4.66 44.52
N TYR A 244 -8.58 -3.90 43.73
CA TYR A 244 -7.90 -4.38 42.53
C TYR A 244 -6.43 -4.72 42.80
N THR A 245 -5.94 -5.77 42.14
CA THR A 245 -4.53 -6.18 42.14
C THR A 245 -4.00 -6.18 40.72
N TYR A 246 -2.82 -5.61 40.50
CA TYR A 246 -2.18 -5.62 39.18
C TYR A 246 -1.87 -7.04 38.73
N ALA A 247 -2.16 -7.37 37.47
CA ALA A 247 -1.74 -8.63 36.87
C ALA A 247 -0.29 -8.50 36.38
N GLU A 248 0.66 -9.14 37.08
CA GLU A 248 2.10 -9.08 36.78
C GLU A 248 2.46 -9.55 35.35
N TYR A 249 1.59 -10.33 34.71
CA TYR A 249 1.74 -10.78 33.32
C TYR A 249 1.35 -9.71 32.27
N SER A 250 0.88 -8.53 32.70
CA SER A 250 0.57 -7.43 31.80
C SER A 250 1.82 -6.98 31.02
N PRO A 251 1.68 -6.54 29.75
CA PRO A 251 0.43 -6.28 29.04
C PRO A 251 -0.33 -7.56 28.63
N PHE A 252 -1.65 -7.45 28.53
CA PHE A 252 -2.59 -8.49 28.10
C PHE A 252 -2.72 -8.57 26.58
N ALA A 253 -2.86 -7.43 25.91
CA ALA A 253 -2.92 -7.31 24.46
C ALA A 253 -1.77 -6.43 23.99
N PHE A 254 -0.81 -7.02 23.27
CA PHE A 254 0.45 -6.36 22.93
C PHE A 254 0.94 -6.79 21.54
N LYS A 255 1.05 -5.84 20.61
CA LYS A 255 1.55 -6.06 19.24
C LYS A 255 2.54 -4.94 18.86
N PRO A 256 3.77 -4.98 19.37
CA PRO A 256 4.75 -3.88 19.19
C PRO A 256 5.46 -3.89 17.84
N THR A 257 5.37 -4.99 17.09
CA THR A 257 6.13 -5.26 15.85
C THR A 257 5.30 -6.08 14.86
N GLY A 258 5.69 -6.01 13.58
CA GLY A 258 4.98 -6.62 12.45
C GLY A 258 4.54 -5.54 11.46
N PHE A 259 3.70 -5.91 10.50
CA PHE A 259 3.15 -4.99 9.49
C PHE A 259 2.47 -3.78 10.12
N ILE A 260 1.56 -4.03 11.06
CA ILE A 260 0.83 -2.98 11.75
C ILE A 260 0.80 -3.28 13.25
N CYS A 261 1.07 -2.24 14.04
CA CYS A 261 1.32 -2.35 15.47
C CYS A 261 0.20 -1.71 16.30
N GLY A 262 0.18 -2.00 17.59
CA GLY A 262 -0.83 -1.54 18.53
C GLY A 262 -1.96 -2.56 18.73
N ALA A 263 -2.35 -2.73 20.00
CA ALA A 263 -3.47 -3.57 20.42
C ALA A 263 -4.13 -3.03 21.70
N GLY A 264 -3.93 -1.73 22.01
CA GLY A 264 -4.52 -1.07 23.18
C GLY A 264 -5.82 -0.34 22.86
N HIS A 265 -6.55 0.06 23.91
CA HIS A 265 -7.84 0.75 23.88
C HIS A 265 -8.84 0.09 22.93
N GLY A 266 -9.71 -0.72 23.51
CA GLY A 266 -10.79 -1.37 22.79
C GLY A 266 -11.68 -2.20 23.70
N SER A 267 -12.18 -3.33 23.21
CA SER A 267 -13.12 -4.16 23.95
C SER A 267 -12.85 -5.65 23.77
N THR A 268 -12.99 -6.38 24.87
CA THR A 268 -13.05 -7.84 24.85
C THR A 268 -14.50 -8.28 24.88
N PHE A 269 -14.92 -9.11 23.93
CA PHE A 269 -16.29 -9.61 23.81
C PHE A 269 -16.30 -11.13 23.62
N MET A 270 -17.44 -11.73 23.91
CA MET A 270 -17.69 -13.15 23.63
C MET A 270 -18.45 -13.26 22.31
N ASP A 271 -17.95 -14.08 21.39
CA ASP A 271 -18.59 -14.35 20.11
C ASP A 271 -19.83 -15.26 20.27
N LYS A 272 -20.50 -15.54 19.15
CA LYS A 272 -21.72 -16.38 19.12
C LYS A 272 -21.46 -17.85 19.48
N GLU A 273 -20.21 -18.30 19.41
CA GLU A 273 -19.77 -19.67 19.73
C GLU A 273 -19.17 -19.77 21.15
N GLY A 274 -19.18 -18.68 21.92
CA GLY A 274 -18.68 -18.62 23.29
C GLY A 274 -17.16 -18.46 23.42
N GLN A 275 -16.46 -18.14 22.33
CA GLN A 275 -15.03 -17.81 22.37
C GLN A 275 -14.84 -16.31 22.65
N TYR A 276 -13.77 -15.94 23.35
CA TYR A 276 -13.47 -14.55 23.62
C TYR A 276 -12.55 -13.98 22.55
N TRP A 277 -12.79 -12.72 22.20
CA TRP A 277 -12.02 -11.94 21.25
C TRP A 277 -11.79 -10.54 21.80
N HIS A 278 -10.62 -9.99 21.51
CA HIS A 278 -10.29 -8.61 21.78
C HIS A 278 -10.20 -7.85 20.46
N ILE A 279 -10.92 -6.74 20.35
CA ILE A 279 -10.72 -5.76 19.29
C ILE A 279 -10.00 -4.54 19.88
N GLY A 280 -8.91 -4.11 19.25
CA GLY A 280 -8.06 -3.04 19.74
C GLY A 280 -7.66 -2.04 18.65
N THR A 281 -7.08 -0.93 19.09
CA THR A 281 -6.62 0.15 18.22
C THR A 281 -5.19 -0.13 17.73
N MET A 282 -5.00 -0.01 16.42
CA MET A 282 -3.72 -0.16 15.73
C MET A 282 -3.28 1.20 15.16
N THR A 283 -1.98 1.46 15.12
CA THR A 283 -1.41 2.75 14.72
C THR A 283 -0.76 2.69 13.34
N ILE A 284 -1.03 3.72 12.53
CA ILE A 284 -0.18 4.11 11.41
C ILE A 284 0.53 5.41 11.80
N SER A 285 -0.23 6.43 12.21
CA SER A 285 0.25 7.68 12.79
C SER A 285 1.47 8.30 12.10
N VAL A 286 1.38 8.47 10.79
CA VAL A 286 2.43 9.11 9.96
C VAL A 286 1.96 10.45 9.46
N LYS A 287 0.81 10.49 8.75
CA LYS A 287 0.28 11.74 8.19
C LYS A 287 -0.51 12.54 9.21
N HIS A 288 -1.04 11.85 10.22
CA HIS A 288 -1.70 12.46 11.38
C HIS A 288 -1.51 11.56 12.61
N MET A 289 -1.34 12.12 13.81
CA MET A 289 -1.06 11.33 15.03
C MET A 289 -2.16 10.34 15.43
N PHE A 290 -3.38 10.50 14.88
CA PHE A 290 -4.54 9.63 15.10
C PHE A 290 -4.96 8.82 13.86
N GLU A 291 -4.09 8.72 12.85
CA GLU A 291 -4.29 7.82 11.72
C GLU A 291 -4.19 6.36 12.20
N ARG A 292 -5.35 5.72 12.42
CA ARG A 292 -5.48 4.45 13.16
C ARG A 292 -6.42 3.46 12.47
N ARG A 293 -6.26 2.18 12.78
CA ARG A 293 -7.03 1.05 12.27
C ARG A 293 -7.47 0.13 13.42
N LEU A 294 -8.31 -0.86 13.11
CA LEU A 294 -8.81 -1.81 14.10
C LEU A 294 -8.25 -3.21 13.86
N GLY A 295 -7.84 -3.88 14.93
CA GLY A 295 -7.34 -5.26 14.90
C GLY A 295 -8.15 -6.18 15.80
N LEU A 296 -8.44 -7.40 15.33
CA LEU A 296 -9.17 -8.44 16.06
C LEU A 296 -8.25 -9.60 16.44
N TYR A 297 -8.27 -10.03 17.70
CA TYR A 297 -7.37 -11.04 18.27
C TYR A 297 -8.11 -12.02 19.18
N PRO A 298 -7.79 -13.32 19.17
CA PRO A 298 -8.45 -14.29 20.03
C PRO A 298 -7.92 -14.19 21.49
N VAL A 299 -8.80 -14.46 22.44
CA VAL A 299 -8.53 -14.34 23.88
C VAL A 299 -8.80 -15.65 24.58
N GLY A 300 -7.89 -16.03 25.47
CA GLY A 300 -7.98 -17.25 26.27
C GLY A 300 -7.91 -16.97 27.77
N PHE A 301 -8.24 -18.01 28.54
CA PHE A 301 -8.01 -18.06 29.98
C PHE A 301 -7.21 -19.32 30.28
N ASP A 302 -6.08 -19.17 30.98
CA ASP A 302 -5.27 -20.31 31.39
C ASP A 302 -5.88 -21.07 32.58
N GLN A 303 -5.22 -22.14 33.01
CA GLN A 303 -5.70 -22.99 34.11
C GLN A 303 -5.71 -22.27 35.48
N ASP A 304 -4.92 -21.21 35.64
CA ASP A 304 -4.86 -20.39 36.84
C ASP A 304 -5.82 -19.18 36.78
N GLY A 305 -6.56 -19.05 35.67
CA GLY A 305 -7.49 -17.96 35.41
C GLY A 305 -6.81 -16.66 34.94
N GLN A 306 -5.59 -16.72 34.42
CA GLN A 306 -4.98 -15.56 33.74
C GLN A 306 -5.62 -15.40 32.36
N ILE A 307 -6.13 -14.20 32.09
CA ILE A 307 -6.61 -13.83 30.76
C ILE A 307 -5.42 -13.42 29.88
N TYR A 308 -5.36 -13.90 28.64
CA TYR A 308 -4.30 -13.56 27.69
C TYR A 308 -4.86 -13.39 26.27
N CYS A 309 -4.23 -12.51 25.49
CA CYS A 309 -4.57 -12.25 24.10
C CYS A 309 -3.47 -12.79 23.19
N ASN A 310 -3.81 -13.61 22.18
CA ASN A 310 -2.81 -14.07 21.22
C ASN A 310 -2.70 -13.10 20.05
N THR A 311 -1.62 -12.33 20.04
CA THR A 311 -1.30 -11.33 19.01
C THR A 311 -0.13 -11.74 18.11
N VAL A 312 0.46 -12.95 18.30
CA VAL A 312 1.75 -13.35 17.69
C VAL A 312 1.76 -13.19 16.17
N PHE A 313 0.78 -13.80 15.51
CA PHE A 313 0.51 -13.67 14.07
C PHE A 313 -0.69 -12.76 13.83
N GLY A 314 -0.85 -11.75 14.70
CA GLY A 314 -2.03 -10.90 14.77
C GLY A 314 -2.33 -10.12 13.50
N ASP A 315 -1.33 -9.89 12.65
CA ASP A 315 -1.38 -9.22 11.36
C ASP A 315 -1.13 -10.17 10.18
N TYR A 316 -1.22 -11.48 10.39
CA TYR A 316 -1.19 -12.52 9.35
C TYR A 316 -2.59 -13.13 9.17
N PRO A 317 -2.80 -13.95 8.13
CA PRO A 317 -4.05 -14.69 7.95
C PRO A 317 -4.41 -15.53 9.18
N GLN A 318 -5.56 -15.23 9.76
CA GLN A 318 -6.14 -15.91 10.91
C GLN A 318 -7.53 -16.46 10.56
N TYR A 319 -7.89 -17.60 11.16
CA TYR A 319 -9.25 -18.13 11.04
C TYR A 319 -10.27 -17.17 11.67
N LEU A 320 -11.42 -17.06 11.03
CA LEU A 320 -12.54 -16.30 11.56
C LEU A 320 -13.22 -17.03 12.73
N PRO A 321 -13.94 -16.30 13.60
CA PRO A 321 -14.73 -16.87 14.67
C PRO A 321 -15.64 -18.01 14.20
N GLY A 322 -15.59 -19.15 14.89
CA GLY A 322 -16.38 -20.35 14.59
C GLY A 322 -15.82 -21.28 13.51
N GLU A 323 -14.68 -20.96 12.89
CA GLU A 323 -14.12 -21.78 11.80
C GLU A 323 -13.32 -23.01 12.26
N ILE A 324 -12.69 -22.92 13.43
CA ILE A 324 -11.90 -24.01 14.03
C ILE A 324 -12.08 -24.01 15.56
N GLU A 325 -11.72 -25.13 16.20
CA GLU A 325 -11.71 -25.25 17.66
C GLU A 325 -10.40 -24.69 18.26
N ASN A 326 -10.46 -24.26 19.54
CA ASN A 326 -9.33 -23.71 20.29
C ASN A 326 -8.67 -22.52 19.57
N MET A 327 -9.50 -21.54 19.18
CA MET A 327 -9.08 -20.36 18.41
C MET A 327 -7.90 -19.62 19.01
N THR A 328 -7.78 -19.55 20.35
CA THR A 328 -6.69 -18.82 21.00
C THR A 328 -5.31 -19.38 20.63
N ASP A 329 -5.16 -20.70 20.53
CA ASP A 329 -3.87 -21.33 20.22
C ASP A 329 -3.69 -21.62 18.73
N ASN A 330 -4.80 -21.78 17.99
CA ASN A 330 -4.79 -22.26 16.60
C ASN A 330 -5.24 -21.20 15.57
N SER A 331 -5.44 -19.93 15.95
CA SER A 331 -5.99 -18.92 15.03
C SER A 331 -5.16 -18.72 13.77
N PHE A 332 -3.84 -18.85 13.83
CA PHE A 332 -2.96 -18.67 12.67
C PHE A 332 -3.23 -19.73 11.60
N ALA A 333 -3.52 -19.29 10.37
CA ALA A 333 -3.87 -20.19 9.26
C ALA A 333 -2.67 -20.91 8.63
N GLY A 334 -1.45 -20.67 9.13
CA GLY A 334 -0.21 -21.25 8.60
C GLY A 334 0.33 -20.57 7.34
N MET A 335 -0.40 -19.60 6.77
CA MET A 335 -0.01 -18.91 5.54
C MET A 335 1.09 -17.89 5.84
N MET A 336 2.28 -18.09 5.30
CA MET A 336 3.44 -17.24 5.51
C MET A 336 3.50 -16.10 4.50
N LEU A 337 4.09 -14.97 4.88
CA LEU A 337 4.31 -13.83 4.00
C LEU A 337 5.39 -14.15 2.98
N LEU A 338 5.02 -14.19 1.70
CA LEU A 338 5.89 -14.50 0.57
C LEU A 338 6.47 -13.24 -0.06
N SER A 339 5.81 -12.08 0.10
CA SER A 339 6.20 -10.82 -0.54
C SER A 339 7.30 -10.06 0.21
N TYR A 340 7.64 -10.43 1.45
CA TYR A 340 8.61 -9.67 2.26
C TYR A 340 9.94 -9.45 1.53
N LYS A 341 10.28 -8.17 1.34
CA LYS A 341 11.45 -7.65 0.62
C LYS A 341 11.66 -8.24 -0.77
N LYS A 342 10.63 -8.87 -1.34
CA LYS A 342 10.68 -9.40 -2.69
C LYS A 342 10.86 -8.26 -3.68
N ARG A 343 11.41 -8.63 -4.84
CA ARG A 343 11.66 -7.67 -5.90
C ARG A 343 10.32 -7.10 -6.38
N VAL A 344 10.17 -5.79 -6.22
CA VAL A 344 9.01 -5.04 -6.72
C VAL A 344 9.44 -4.26 -7.96
N LEU A 345 8.68 -4.42 -9.03
CA LEU A 345 8.79 -3.64 -10.26
C LEU A 345 7.53 -2.81 -10.38
N THR A 346 7.68 -1.55 -10.74
CA THR A 346 6.56 -0.62 -10.87
C THR A 346 6.64 0.07 -12.20
N LEU A 347 5.50 0.56 -12.66
CA LEU A 347 5.49 1.41 -13.84
C LEU A 347 6.16 2.75 -13.56
N SER A 348 5.91 3.31 -12.37
CA SER A 348 6.43 4.60 -11.93
C SER A 348 6.51 4.66 -10.41
N SER A 349 7.31 5.60 -9.89
CA SER A 349 7.40 5.85 -8.45
C SER A 349 7.60 7.35 -8.17
N VAL A 350 6.97 7.84 -7.11
CA VAL A 350 7.24 9.16 -6.54
C VAL A 350 8.55 9.10 -5.74
N ALA A 351 9.31 10.20 -5.72
CA ALA A 351 10.51 10.31 -4.88
C ALA A 351 10.16 10.05 -3.41
N ASP A 352 11.04 9.39 -2.68
CA ASP A 352 10.86 8.97 -1.28
C ASP A 352 9.68 8.01 -1.02
N HIS A 353 9.03 7.50 -2.08
CA HIS A 353 7.96 6.49 -2.06
C HIS A 353 8.24 5.38 -3.07
N GLY A 354 9.44 4.79 -2.97
CA GLY A 354 9.97 3.76 -3.86
C GLY A 354 9.18 2.45 -3.85
N ALA A 355 9.41 1.62 -4.87
CA ALA A 355 8.70 0.35 -5.09
C ALA A 355 8.90 -0.64 -3.93
N GLU A 356 10.07 -0.60 -3.28
CA GLU A 356 10.44 -1.43 -2.15
C GLU A 356 9.48 -1.31 -0.96
N TYR A 357 8.84 -0.15 -0.79
CA TYR A 357 7.86 0.07 0.29
C TYR A 357 6.52 -0.61 0.03
N ALA A 358 6.28 -1.22 -1.14
CA ALA A 358 5.10 -2.04 -1.36
C ALA A 358 5.25 -3.47 -0.81
N ALA A 359 6.37 -3.78 -0.16
CA ALA A 359 6.74 -5.14 0.24
C ALA A 359 7.69 -5.16 1.46
N ASP A 360 7.75 -4.09 2.25
CA ASP A 360 8.69 -3.96 3.38
C ASP A 360 8.10 -4.36 4.73
N GLU A 361 6.82 -4.77 4.76
CA GLU A 361 6.09 -5.15 5.97
C GLU A 361 6.08 -4.03 7.03
N ASP A 362 5.91 -2.76 6.63
CA ASP A 362 5.62 -1.64 7.54
C ASP A 362 4.45 -0.78 7.03
N ALA A 363 3.33 -0.77 7.76
CA ALA A 363 2.15 0.03 7.42
C ALA A 363 2.40 1.55 7.48
N ARG A 364 3.55 2.01 7.98
CA ARG A 364 3.94 3.43 8.08
C ARG A 364 4.72 3.92 6.85
N THR A 365 5.21 3.03 6.00
CA THR A 365 5.77 3.35 4.69
C THR A 365 4.76 3.00 3.60
N TYR A 366 5.02 3.43 2.36
CA TYR A 366 4.24 3.06 1.19
C TYR A 366 4.95 3.44 -0.11
N TRP A 367 4.69 2.64 -1.15
CA TRP A 367 4.95 3.00 -2.54
C TRP A 367 3.82 3.89 -3.07
N SER A 368 4.16 4.85 -3.93
CA SER A 368 3.20 5.60 -4.72
C SER A 368 3.66 5.70 -6.16
N ALA A 369 2.78 5.36 -7.10
CA ALA A 369 2.91 5.74 -8.50
C ALA A 369 2.91 7.27 -8.67
N LEU A 370 3.37 7.76 -9.81
CA LEU A 370 3.28 9.18 -10.17
C LEU A 370 1.84 9.65 -10.41
N THR A 371 0.97 8.73 -10.83
CA THR A 371 -0.42 9.04 -11.19
C THR A 371 -1.41 8.05 -10.58
N GLY A 372 -2.70 8.34 -10.67
CA GLY A 372 -3.79 7.41 -10.39
C GLY A 372 -4.45 6.85 -11.66
N LEU A 373 -3.73 6.84 -12.78
CA LEU A 373 -4.25 6.36 -14.06
C LEU A 373 -4.35 4.83 -14.09
N ASN A 374 -5.20 4.31 -14.98
CA ASN A 374 -5.53 2.89 -15.08
C ASN A 374 -4.45 2.02 -15.75
N ASP A 375 -3.30 2.60 -16.06
CA ASP A 375 -2.15 1.89 -16.59
C ASP A 375 -1.04 1.72 -15.54
N GLU A 376 -1.12 2.39 -14.38
CA GLU A 376 -0.19 2.20 -13.27
C GLU A 376 -0.29 0.78 -12.70
N TRP A 377 0.85 0.16 -12.41
CA TRP A 377 0.92 -1.17 -11.84
C TRP A 377 2.16 -1.34 -10.98
N LEU A 378 2.08 -2.29 -10.05
CA LEU A 378 3.23 -2.88 -9.37
C LEU A 378 3.21 -4.39 -9.58
N MET A 379 4.38 -5.01 -9.60
CA MET A 379 4.57 -6.44 -9.77
C MET A 379 5.60 -6.94 -8.78
N ILE A 380 5.30 -8.02 -8.08
CA ILE A 380 6.23 -8.72 -7.20
C ILE A 380 6.71 -9.99 -7.88
N ASP A 381 8.03 -10.17 -7.95
CA ASP A 381 8.68 -11.46 -8.21
C ASP A 381 9.01 -12.14 -6.87
N LEU A 382 8.34 -13.25 -6.58
CA LEU A 382 8.55 -14.04 -5.36
C LEU A 382 9.94 -14.73 -5.30
N GLY A 383 10.75 -14.61 -6.36
CA GLY A 383 12.07 -15.22 -6.52
C GLY A 383 12.03 -16.68 -6.97
N LYS A 384 10.93 -17.37 -6.69
CA LYS A 384 10.65 -18.72 -7.21
C LYS A 384 9.16 -19.02 -7.24
N VAL A 385 8.82 -20.16 -7.83
CA VAL A 385 7.45 -20.66 -7.86
C VAL A 385 6.99 -21.03 -6.45
N CYS A 386 5.91 -20.40 -6.00
CA CYS A 386 5.30 -20.54 -4.69
C CYS A 386 3.83 -20.99 -4.79
N SER A 387 3.28 -21.42 -3.67
CA SER A 387 1.86 -21.71 -3.50
C SER A 387 1.20 -20.51 -2.83
N VAL A 388 0.49 -19.67 -3.59
CA VAL A 388 -0.24 -18.49 -3.09
C VAL A 388 -1.63 -18.89 -2.61
N GLU A 389 -1.97 -18.54 -1.38
CA GLU A 389 -3.19 -18.97 -0.69
C GLU A 389 -4.09 -17.80 -0.31
N ALA A 390 -3.52 -16.61 -0.09
CA ALA A 390 -4.27 -15.38 0.12
C ALA A 390 -3.45 -14.15 -0.29
N ILE A 391 -4.13 -13.03 -0.52
CA ILE A 391 -3.52 -11.75 -0.88
C ILE A 391 -4.20 -10.65 -0.06
N GLN A 392 -3.43 -9.71 0.50
CA GLN A 392 -3.94 -8.48 1.10
C GLN A 392 -3.35 -7.27 0.38
N VAL A 393 -4.20 -6.40 -0.14
CA VAL A 393 -3.79 -5.10 -0.69
C VAL A 393 -4.06 -4.02 0.35
N ASN A 394 -3.00 -3.43 0.89
CA ASN A 394 -3.11 -2.32 1.84
C ASN A 394 -2.86 -1.02 1.09
N PHE A 395 -3.91 -0.29 0.74
CA PHE A 395 -3.78 0.97 0.01
C PHE A 395 -3.26 2.08 0.91
N ALA A 396 -2.54 3.03 0.31
CA ALA A 396 -2.17 4.28 0.92
C ALA A 396 -2.91 5.42 0.24
N GLU A 397 -3.18 6.48 0.97
CA GLU A 397 -3.66 7.73 0.40
C GLU A 397 -2.45 8.55 -0.04
N HIS A 398 -2.42 9.07 -1.27
CA HIS A 398 -1.36 9.99 -1.71
C HIS A 398 -1.92 11.05 -2.67
N ASN A 399 -1.74 12.32 -2.32
CA ASN A 399 -2.21 13.49 -3.10
C ASN A 399 -3.71 13.44 -3.42
N THR A 400 -4.54 12.92 -2.51
CA THR A 400 -5.99 12.89 -2.69
C THR A 400 -6.57 14.30 -2.58
N ASN A 401 -7.60 14.61 -3.37
CA ASN A 401 -8.31 15.88 -3.27
C ASN A 401 -9.21 15.90 -2.02
N PRO A 402 -8.92 16.71 -0.99
CA PRO A 402 -9.68 16.70 0.26
C PRO A 402 -11.12 17.18 0.09
N SER A 403 -11.43 17.96 -0.94
CA SER A 403 -12.81 18.37 -1.24
C SER A 403 -13.67 17.23 -1.78
N ILE A 404 -13.05 16.11 -2.19
CA ILE A 404 -13.74 14.91 -2.68
C ILE A 404 -13.80 13.85 -1.59
N VAL A 405 -12.68 13.55 -0.93
CA VAL A 405 -12.58 12.32 -0.11
C VAL A 405 -13.02 12.49 1.34
N ARG A 406 -13.00 13.72 1.90
CA ARG A 406 -13.22 13.92 3.33
C ARG A 406 -14.62 13.50 3.78
N GLY A 407 -14.69 12.90 4.96
CA GLY A 407 -15.97 12.61 5.60
C GLY A 407 -16.66 11.37 5.03
N ARG A 408 -17.99 11.44 4.96
CA ARG A 408 -18.89 10.39 4.46
C ARG A 408 -19.81 10.91 3.35
N ASP A 409 -19.51 12.06 2.77
CA ASP A 409 -20.44 12.75 1.85
C ASP A 409 -20.42 12.14 0.43
N ASN A 410 -19.31 11.53 0.03
CA ASN A 410 -19.07 11.04 -1.34
C ASN A 410 -18.81 9.52 -1.39
N LEU A 411 -19.53 8.72 -0.58
CA LEU A 411 -19.28 7.28 -0.45
C LEU A 411 -19.39 6.50 -1.77
N ASP A 412 -20.15 6.98 -2.74
CA ASP A 412 -20.30 6.34 -4.05
C ASP A 412 -19.03 6.40 -4.93
N ILE A 413 -18.05 7.24 -4.58
CA ILE A 413 -16.81 7.43 -5.34
C ILE A 413 -15.54 7.26 -4.49
N ILE A 414 -15.70 6.89 -3.22
CA ILE A 414 -14.59 6.54 -2.32
C ILE A 414 -14.44 5.02 -2.37
N HIS A 415 -13.66 4.54 -3.35
CA HIS A 415 -13.37 3.12 -3.53
C HIS A 415 -12.13 2.97 -4.42
N GLU A 416 -11.43 1.85 -4.30
CA GLU A 416 -10.37 1.46 -5.24
C GLU A 416 -10.95 0.47 -6.26
N GLN A 417 -10.46 0.52 -7.50
CA GLN A 417 -10.68 -0.52 -8.50
C GLN A 417 -9.35 -0.98 -9.03
N TYR A 418 -9.16 -2.29 -9.14
CA TYR A 418 -7.89 -2.87 -9.53
C TYR A 418 -8.07 -4.28 -10.10
N ILE A 419 -7.00 -4.81 -10.68
CA ILE A 419 -6.91 -6.19 -11.14
C ILE A 419 -5.62 -6.79 -10.57
N ILE A 420 -5.67 -8.05 -10.14
CA ILE A 420 -4.47 -8.84 -9.84
C ILE A 420 -4.35 -9.95 -10.87
N GLU A 421 -3.19 -10.02 -11.51
CA GLU A 421 -2.79 -11.07 -12.43
C GLU A 421 -1.64 -11.89 -11.85
N THR A 422 -1.52 -13.13 -12.30
CA THR A 422 -0.50 -14.06 -11.84
C THR A 422 0.26 -14.66 -13.02
N SER A 423 1.53 -15.01 -12.83
CA SER A 423 2.37 -15.60 -13.87
C SER A 423 3.45 -16.52 -13.29
N LEU A 424 3.87 -17.50 -14.09
CA LEU A 424 5.02 -18.36 -13.81
C LEU A 424 6.32 -17.82 -14.43
N ASP A 425 6.22 -17.01 -15.48
CA ASP A 425 7.35 -16.56 -16.31
C ASP A 425 7.47 -15.04 -16.43
N GLY A 426 6.51 -14.28 -15.88
CA GLY A 426 6.46 -12.82 -15.94
C GLY A 426 6.03 -12.27 -17.31
N LEU A 427 5.78 -13.14 -18.29
CA LEU A 427 5.44 -12.80 -19.67
C LEU A 427 3.98 -13.12 -19.99
N ASN A 428 3.52 -14.30 -19.56
CA ASN A 428 2.17 -14.79 -19.76
C ASN A 428 1.37 -14.61 -18.47
N TRP A 429 0.32 -13.80 -18.54
CA TRP A 429 -0.46 -13.38 -17.38
C TRP A 429 -1.85 -14.00 -17.39
N GLU A 430 -2.26 -14.51 -16.23
CA GLU A 430 -3.60 -15.02 -15.98
C GLU A 430 -4.30 -14.15 -14.94
N LEU A 431 -5.57 -13.79 -15.20
CA LEU A 431 -6.40 -13.04 -14.26
C LEU A 431 -6.65 -13.87 -12.99
N LEU A 432 -6.29 -13.31 -11.83
CA LEU A 432 -6.48 -13.96 -10.52
C LEU A 432 -7.59 -13.27 -9.70
N VAL A 433 -7.59 -11.94 -9.61
CA VAL A 433 -8.61 -11.16 -8.91
C VAL A 433 -9.08 -10.02 -9.80
N ASP A 434 -10.38 -9.92 -10.05
CA ASP A 434 -10.99 -8.81 -10.78
C ASP A 434 -11.83 -7.94 -9.84
N LYS A 435 -11.31 -6.75 -9.54
CA LYS A 435 -11.98 -5.67 -8.80
C LYS A 435 -12.15 -4.43 -9.67
N SER A 436 -12.08 -4.57 -11.00
CA SER A 436 -12.23 -3.45 -11.96
C SER A 436 -13.59 -2.76 -11.91
N ARG A 437 -14.59 -3.41 -11.30
CA ARG A 437 -15.94 -2.87 -11.08
C ARG A 437 -16.29 -2.76 -9.59
N ASN A 438 -15.29 -2.82 -8.71
CA ASN A 438 -15.53 -2.68 -7.29
C ASN A 438 -16.13 -1.30 -6.99
N SER A 439 -17.13 -1.29 -6.12
CA SER A 439 -17.80 -0.07 -5.66
C SER A 439 -17.80 0.04 -4.13
N GLN A 440 -17.01 -0.79 -3.45
CA GLN A 440 -16.90 -0.82 -1.99
C GLN A 440 -15.54 -0.28 -1.55
N ASP A 441 -15.56 0.67 -0.64
CA ASP A 441 -14.37 1.19 0.00
C ASP A 441 -13.69 0.10 0.84
N THR A 442 -12.55 -0.40 0.35
CA THR A 442 -11.83 -1.56 0.90
C THR A 442 -10.32 -1.25 0.99
N PRO A 443 -9.92 -0.32 1.89
CA PRO A 443 -8.54 0.15 1.98
C PRO A 443 -7.53 -0.93 2.41
N HIS A 444 -7.99 -2.07 2.94
CA HIS A 444 -7.16 -3.20 3.37
C HIS A 444 -7.72 -4.52 2.81
N ASP A 445 -7.94 -4.59 1.49
CA ASP A 445 -8.69 -5.69 0.86
C ASP A 445 -7.96 -7.03 0.98
N TYR A 446 -8.55 -7.96 1.75
CA TYR A 446 -8.06 -9.31 1.95
C TYR A 446 -8.86 -10.30 1.11
N VAL A 447 -8.15 -11.10 0.32
CA VAL A 447 -8.72 -12.08 -0.61
C VAL A 447 -8.10 -13.45 -0.36
N GLU A 448 -8.88 -14.36 0.24
CA GLU A 448 -8.53 -15.78 0.34
C GLU A 448 -8.78 -16.49 -0.99
N MET A 449 -7.85 -17.33 -1.43
CA MET A 449 -8.03 -18.15 -2.63
C MET A 449 -8.87 -19.38 -2.31
N SER A 450 -9.82 -19.72 -3.19
CA SER A 450 -10.65 -20.93 -3.02
C SER A 450 -9.82 -22.23 -3.05
N GLN A 451 -8.66 -22.20 -3.70
CA GLN A 451 -7.61 -23.22 -3.70
C GLN A 451 -6.25 -22.53 -3.88
N PRO A 452 -5.14 -23.10 -3.38
CA PRO A 452 -3.82 -22.52 -3.59
C PRO A 452 -3.46 -22.39 -5.08
N VAL A 453 -2.83 -21.27 -5.45
CA VAL A 453 -2.40 -20.92 -6.82
C VAL A 453 -0.89 -21.06 -6.93
N THR A 454 -0.42 -21.76 -7.96
CA THR A 454 1.01 -21.84 -8.26
C THR A 454 1.45 -20.60 -9.03
N SER A 455 2.37 -19.81 -8.47
CA SER A 455 2.80 -18.55 -9.06
C SER A 455 4.22 -18.17 -8.68
N ARG A 456 4.92 -17.45 -9.55
CA ARG A 456 6.16 -16.74 -9.21
C ARG A 456 5.96 -15.22 -9.21
N TYR A 457 5.17 -14.70 -10.16
CA TYR A 457 4.95 -13.28 -10.33
C TYR A 457 3.49 -12.93 -10.06
N LEU A 458 3.27 -11.86 -9.31
CA LEU A 458 1.95 -11.29 -9.09
C LEU A 458 1.98 -9.81 -9.44
N LYS A 459 1.04 -9.36 -10.27
CA LYS A 459 0.95 -7.98 -10.73
C LYS A 459 -0.39 -7.39 -10.31
N LEU A 460 -0.32 -6.27 -9.60
CA LEU A 460 -1.46 -5.46 -9.19
C LEU A 460 -1.53 -4.23 -10.12
N SER A 461 -2.58 -4.16 -10.92
CA SER A 461 -2.83 -3.09 -11.88
C SER A 461 -3.97 -2.19 -11.41
N ASN A 462 -3.74 -0.89 -11.43
CA ASN A 462 -4.76 0.10 -11.08
C ASN A 462 -5.86 0.18 -12.14
N VAL A 463 -7.08 0.49 -11.72
CA VAL A 463 -8.19 0.85 -12.60
C VAL A 463 -8.77 2.20 -12.20
N PHE A 464 -8.91 2.44 -10.90
CA PHE A 464 -9.40 3.71 -10.36
C PHE A 464 -8.90 3.93 -8.93
N THR A 465 -8.47 5.16 -8.65
CA THR A 465 -8.11 5.66 -7.32
C THR A 465 -9.01 6.85 -6.95
N PRO A 466 -9.55 6.90 -5.71
CA PRO A 466 -10.48 7.94 -5.28
C PRO A 466 -9.79 9.30 -5.15
N GLY A 467 -10.58 10.36 -5.29
CA GLY A 467 -10.12 11.73 -5.03
C GLY A 467 -9.09 12.27 -6.02
N ASN A 468 -8.92 11.64 -7.19
CA ASN A 468 -7.83 11.91 -8.13
C ASN A 468 -6.44 11.76 -7.49
N GLY A 469 -6.33 10.92 -6.45
CA GLY A 469 -5.06 10.59 -5.82
C GLY A 469 -4.17 9.74 -6.73
N ALA A 470 -2.91 9.59 -6.34
CA ALA A 470 -2.00 8.65 -6.97
C ALA A 470 -2.28 7.22 -6.49
N PHE A 471 -2.03 6.24 -7.36
CA PHE A 471 -2.13 4.84 -6.99
C PHE A 471 -1.02 4.47 -6.02
N ALA A 472 -1.38 4.18 -4.77
CA ALA A 472 -0.41 4.01 -3.70
C ALA A 472 -0.76 2.81 -2.80
N VAL A 473 0.26 2.08 -2.39
CA VAL A 473 0.15 0.79 -1.68
C VAL A 473 1.17 0.76 -0.55
N ARG A 474 0.69 0.61 0.68
CA ARG A 474 1.49 0.40 1.90
C ARG A 474 2.17 -0.96 1.88
N ASP A 475 1.45 -1.98 1.46
CA ASP A 475 2.04 -3.30 1.22
C ASP A 475 1.10 -4.15 0.35
N PHE A 476 1.68 -4.83 -0.64
CA PHE A 476 1.04 -5.87 -1.44
C PHE A 476 1.43 -7.24 -0.87
N ARG A 477 0.71 -7.63 0.18
CA ARG A 477 1.04 -8.80 1.00
C ARG A 477 0.52 -10.06 0.34
N ILE A 478 1.44 -10.94 -0.05
CA ILE A 478 1.14 -12.21 -0.71
C ILE A 478 1.42 -13.31 0.30
N PHE A 479 0.41 -14.11 0.64
CA PHE A 479 0.51 -15.16 1.65
C PHE A 479 0.39 -16.54 1.04
N GLY A 480 1.12 -17.51 1.59
CA GLY A 480 1.03 -18.88 1.14
C GLY A 480 2.07 -19.81 1.73
N ASN A 481 2.42 -20.85 0.98
CA ASN A 481 3.38 -21.88 1.38
C ASN A 481 3.08 -22.52 2.75
N SER A 482 1.80 -22.64 3.14
CA SER A 482 1.43 -23.14 4.49
C SER A 482 1.92 -24.56 4.77
N LYS A 483 2.17 -25.34 3.72
CA LYS A 483 2.73 -26.71 3.79
C LYS A 483 4.26 -26.77 3.72
N GLN A 484 4.92 -25.66 3.42
CA GLN A 484 6.37 -25.57 3.22
C GLN A 484 7.05 -24.78 4.33
N ALA A 485 6.30 -23.99 5.11
CA ALA A 485 6.81 -23.20 6.21
C ALA A 485 7.57 -24.05 7.22
N VAL A 486 8.74 -23.57 7.65
CA VAL A 486 9.59 -24.23 8.65
C VAL A 486 9.75 -23.33 9.85
N PHE A 487 9.57 -23.90 11.04
CA PHE A 487 9.81 -23.21 12.31
C PHE A 487 10.93 -23.90 13.06
N THR A 488 11.99 -23.17 13.37
CA THR A 488 13.18 -23.69 14.04
C THR A 488 13.35 -23.04 15.40
N ARG A 489 13.18 -23.84 16.45
CA ARG A 489 13.44 -23.38 17.83
C ARG A 489 14.94 -23.16 18.04
N ILE A 490 15.30 -22.02 18.62
CA ILE A 490 16.68 -21.67 18.96
C ILE A 490 16.89 -21.94 20.45
N ASN A 491 17.77 -22.90 20.76
CA ASN A 491 18.09 -23.24 22.15
C ASN A 491 19.25 -22.42 22.72
N ASP A 492 20.12 -21.90 21.85
CA ASP A 492 21.32 -21.14 22.22
C ASP A 492 21.11 -19.65 21.93
N PHE A 493 20.70 -18.90 22.95
CA PHE A 493 20.60 -17.45 22.94
C PHE A 493 21.00 -16.89 24.30
N THR A 494 21.38 -15.60 24.33
CA THR A 494 21.72 -14.90 25.57
C THR A 494 20.66 -13.87 25.90
N VAL A 495 20.41 -13.67 27.21
CA VAL A 495 19.57 -12.60 27.73
C VAL A 495 20.39 -11.77 28.70
N GLU A 496 20.60 -10.51 28.38
CA GLU A 496 21.26 -9.55 29.27
C GLU A 496 20.20 -8.58 29.81
N ARG A 497 19.79 -8.81 31.06
CA ARG A 497 18.89 -7.87 31.75
C ARG A 497 19.68 -6.73 32.37
N ASN A 498 19.24 -5.50 32.12
CA ASN A 498 19.93 -4.33 32.62
C ASN A 498 19.84 -4.25 34.15
N ALA A 499 21.00 -4.24 34.82
CA ALA A 499 21.08 -4.22 36.28
C ALA A 499 20.68 -2.86 36.90
N ALA A 500 20.78 -1.76 36.14
CA ALA A 500 20.37 -0.43 36.59
C ALA A 500 18.86 -0.19 36.39
N ASP A 501 18.29 -0.80 35.35
CA ASP A 501 16.87 -0.69 35.02
C ASP A 501 16.29 -2.05 34.61
N GLY A 502 15.66 -2.74 35.56
CA GLY A 502 15.10 -4.08 35.35
C GLY A 502 13.94 -4.15 34.34
N ARG A 503 13.50 -3.03 33.76
CA ARG A 503 12.51 -2.98 32.67
C ARG A 503 13.13 -3.27 31.29
N ASP A 504 14.46 -3.23 31.20
CA ASP A 504 15.21 -3.42 29.96
C ASP A 504 15.94 -4.77 29.92
N ALA A 505 15.90 -5.44 28.77
CA ALA A 505 16.74 -6.57 28.46
C ALA A 505 17.16 -6.57 26.99
N VAL A 506 18.33 -7.13 26.69
CA VAL A 506 18.77 -7.40 25.32
C VAL A 506 18.86 -8.91 25.13
N LEU A 507 18.20 -9.41 24.08
CA LEU A 507 18.30 -10.81 23.66
C LEU A 507 19.14 -10.89 22.40
N GLN A 508 20.00 -11.89 22.31
CA GLN A 508 20.84 -12.13 21.13
C GLN A 508 20.92 -13.61 20.81
N TRP A 509 20.86 -13.96 19.52
CA TRP A 509 20.96 -15.32 19.00
C TRP A 509 21.86 -15.38 17.77
N ALA A 510 22.28 -16.60 17.39
CA ALA A 510 22.97 -16.80 16.13
C ALA A 510 21.96 -16.82 14.96
N PRO A 511 22.27 -16.20 13.81
CA PRO A 511 21.42 -16.28 12.62
C PRO A 511 21.17 -17.73 12.18
N VAL A 512 19.92 -18.02 11.82
CA VAL A 512 19.50 -19.29 11.21
C VAL A 512 19.51 -19.13 9.69
N ILE A 513 20.24 -20.00 8.99
CA ILE A 513 20.31 -20.00 7.53
C ILE A 513 18.92 -20.23 6.96
N GLY A 514 18.48 -19.33 6.06
CA GLY A 514 17.19 -19.41 5.39
C GLY A 514 16.01 -18.86 6.19
N ALA A 515 16.20 -18.38 7.42
CA ALA A 515 15.12 -17.74 8.16
C ALA A 515 14.75 -16.38 7.54
N ASP A 516 13.45 -16.14 7.35
CA ASP A 516 12.95 -14.81 7.02
C ASP A 516 12.92 -13.91 8.27
N GLY A 517 12.64 -14.50 9.43
CA GLY A 517 12.53 -13.76 10.67
C GLY A 517 12.47 -14.64 11.91
N TYR A 518 12.22 -13.98 13.05
CA TYR A 518 12.24 -14.59 14.37
C TYR A 518 11.04 -14.12 15.19
N ILE A 519 10.47 -15.04 15.95
CA ILE A 519 9.48 -14.76 16.98
C ILE A 519 10.17 -14.95 18.33
N ILE A 520 10.17 -13.89 19.12
CA ILE A 520 10.68 -13.86 20.49
C ILE A 520 9.48 -13.80 21.41
N ARG A 521 9.20 -14.89 22.13
CA ARG A 521 8.12 -14.95 23.13
C ARG A 521 8.69 -14.75 24.52
N TYR A 522 7.94 -14.07 25.38
CA TYR A 522 8.32 -13.89 26.78
C TYR A 522 7.10 -13.85 27.70
N GLY A 523 7.34 -14.15 28.98
CA GLY A 523 6.30 -14.15 30.00
C GLY A 523 6.81 -14.51 31.40
N ILE A 524 5.91 -14.55 32.36
CA ILE A 524 6.26 -14.68 33.79
C ILE A 524 6.47 -16.11 34.28
N ALA A 525 6.24 -17.11 33.40
CA ALA A 525 6.50 -18.52 33.66
C ALA A 525 6.81 -19.26 32.34
N PRO A 526 7.51 -20.41 32.38
CA PRO A 526 7.89 -21.17 31.17
C PRO A 526 6.72 -21.58 30.25
N ASP A 527 5.54 -21.76 30.81
CA ASP A 527 4.30 -22.16 30.14
C ASP A 527 3.32 -20.99 29.91
N LYS A 528 3.77 -19.74 30.16
CA LYS A 528 2.94 -18.53 30.10
C LYS A 528 3.58 -17.41 29.28
N LEU A 529 4.08 -17.77 28.09
CA LEU A 529 4.80 -16.86 27.19
C LEU A 529 3.83 -16.12 26.25
N TYR A 530 2.97 -15.27 26.84
CA TYR A 530 1.87 -14.62 26.12
C TYR A 530 2.27 -13.36 25.34
N ASN A 531 3.42 -12.76 25.64
CA ASN A 531 3.90 -11.58 24.95
C ASN A 531 4.97 -11.94 23.92
N HIS A 532 5.09 -11.14 22.86
CA HIS A 532 6.01 -11.43 21.78
C HIS A 532 6.58 -10.19 21.07
N TYR A 533 7.68 -10.41 20.35
CA TYR A 533 8.18 -9.58 19.27
C TYR A 533 8.36 -10.46 18.03
N MET A 534 8.00 -9.95 16.86
CA MET A 534 8.28 -10.54 15.55
C MET A 534 9.25 -9.61 14.83
N VAL A 535 10.43 -10.12 14.49
CA VAL A 535 11.50 -9.31 13.88
C VAL A 535 12.03 -10.01 12.63
N TYR A 536 12.34 -9.21 11.63
CA TYR A 536 13.00 -9.63 10.40
C TYR A 536 14.42 -9.06 10.38
N ASP A 537 15.34 -9.73 9.67
CA ASP A 537 16.73 -9.28 9.49
C ASP A 537 17.45 -8.88 10.80
N ALA A 538 17.16 -9.60 11.88
CA ALA A 538 17.67 -9.31 13.22
C ALA A 538 18.28 -10.55 13.87
N GLU A 539 19.40 -10.32 14.57
CA GLU A 539 20.06 -11.30 15.44
C GLU A 539 20.05 -10.86 16.92
N THR A 540 19.42 -9.71 17.18
CA THR A 540 19.27 -9.11 18.51
C THR A 540 17.98 -8.33 18.61
N ILE A 541 17.41 -8.24 19.83
CA ILE A 541 16.29 -7.35 20.15
C ILE A 541 16.47 -6.75 21.53
N ALA A 542 16.21 -5.45 21.64
CA ALA A 542 16.07 -4.77 22.92
C ALA A 542 14.60 -4.76 23.33
N ILE A 543 14.30 -5.30 24.51
CA ILE A 543 12.98 -5.33 25.10
C ILE A 543 12.94 -4.32 26.25
N HIS A 544 12.04 -3.34 26.12
CA HIS A 544 11.85 -2.24 27.07
C HIS A 544 10.47 -2.30 27.77
N SER A 545 9.69 -3.34 27.50
CA SER A 545 8.33 -3.49 28.01
C SER A 545 8.23 -4.25 29.34
N LEU A 546 9.35 -4.70 29.92
CA LEU A 546 9.34 -5.59 31.09
C LEU A 546 8.95 -4.86 32.37
N ASN A 547 8.35 -5.58 33.32
CA ASN A 547 8.09 -5.07 34.66
C ASN A 547 9.35 -5.17 35.55
N HIS A 548 9.66 -4.09 36.26
CA HIS A 548 10.75 -4.04 37.22
C HIS A 548 10.52 -5.07 38.34
N GLY A 549 11.55 -5.85 38.68
CA GLY A 549 11.48 -6.85 39.75
C GLY A 549 10.72 -8.15 39.41
N THR A 550 10.14 -8.27 38.23
CA THR A 550 9.44 -9.49 37.77
C THR A 550 10.41 -10.44 37.06
N GLU A 551 10.43 -11.73 37.37
CA GLU A 551 11.21 -12.73 36.62
C GLU A 551 10.53 -13.04 35.27
N TYR A 552 11.34 -13.19 34.21
CA TYR A 552 10.83 -13.48 32.86
C TYR A 552 11.53 -14.70 32.25
N TYR A 553 10.75 -15.43 31.46
CA TYR A 553 11.16 -16.57 30.67
C TYR A 553 11.02 -16.22 29.19
N TYR A 554 11.85 -16.83 28.34
CA TYR A 554 11.96 -16.48 26.92
C TYR A 554 11.99 -17.74 26.04
N ASP A 555 11.45 -17.61 24.84
CA ASP A 555 11.58 -18.58 23.75
C ASP A 555 11.88 -17.83 22.44
N VAL A 556 12.82 -18.33 21.66
CA VAL A 556 13.17 -17.75 20.35
C VAL A 556 12.97 -18.82 19.28
N GLN A 557 12.23 -18.47 18.24
CA GLN A 557 11.90 -19.36 17.14
C GLN A 557 12.10 -18.63 15.81
N ALA A 558 12.97 -19.16 14.96
CA ALA A 558 13.08 -18.71 13.57
C ALA A 558 11.92 -19.25 12.74
N PHE A 559 11.48 -18.50 11.74
CA PHE A 559 10.53 -18.95 10.72
C PHE A 559 11.08 -18.73 9.31
N ASP A 560 10.73 -19.65 8.41
CA ASP A 560 11.07 -19.67 6.99
C ASP A 560 9.77 -19.95 6.22
N ASN A 561 9.43 -19.08 5.28
CA ASN A 561 8.24 -19.10 4.42
C ASN A 561 8.41 -20.06 3.22
N GLY A 562 9.53 -20.74 3.11
CA GLY A 562 9.88 -21.64 2.03
C GLY A 562 10.30 -20.92 0.75
N THR A 563 10.66 -19.63 0.79
CA THR A 563 11.20 -18.84 -0.33
C THR A 563 12.69 -18.57 -0.16
N ASP A 564 13.37 -18.20 -1.25
CA ASP A 564 14.79 -17.86 -1.17
C ASP A 564 14.93 -16.34 -0.90
N GLY A 565 15.95 -15.94 -0.13
CA GLY A 565 16.20 -14.55 0.26
C GLY A 565 16.48 -13.60 -0.90
N THR A 566 16.21 -12.31 -0.69
CA THR A 566 16.02 -11.29 -1.73
C THR A 566 17.24 -10.45 -2.02
N VAL A 567 18.18 -11.01 -2.79
CA VAL A 567 18.85 -10.31 -3.90
C VAL A 567 19.27 -11.41 -4.86
N GLU A 568 18.69 -11.44 -6.05
CA GLU A 568 19.07 -12.47 -7.01
C GLU A 568 20.56 -12.30 -7.35
N THR A 569 21.32 -13.38 -7.15
CA THR A 569 22.71 -13.46 -7.58
C THR A 569 22.78 -13.08 -9.06
N GLY A 570 23.52 -12.02 -9.39
CA GLY A 570 23.71 -11.59 -10.77
C GLY A 570 23.15 -10.24 -11.17
N GLU A 571 22.60 -9.45 -10.25
CA GLU A 571 22.33 -8.02 -10.51
C GLU A 571 23.62 -7.21 -10.68
N TYR A 572 23.53 -6.13 -11.45
CA TYR A 572 24.60 -5.20 -11.76
C TYR A 572 24.25 -3.77 -11.35
N LYS A 573 25.26 -3.03 -10.86
CA LYS A 573 25.18 -1.57 -10.73
C LYS A 573 26.46 -0.91 -11.19
N SER A 574 26.36 0.27 -11.82
CA SER A 574 27.54 1.05 -12.15
C SER A 574 28.24 1.50 -10.86
N PHE A 575 29.52 1.19 -10.75
CA PHE A 575 30.38 1.59 -9.63
C PHE A 575 31.03 2.95 -9.88
N GLN A 576 31.25 3.29 -11.16
CA GLN A 576 31.78 4.56 -11.62
C GLN A 576 31.36 4.79 -13.08
N SER A 577 31.57 5.99 -13.61
CA SER A 577 31.45 6.27 -15.05
C SER A 577 32.52 5.51 -15.83
N GLY A 578 32.17 5.04 -17.04
CA GLY A 578 33.10 4.32 -17.91
C GLY A 578 32.43 3.62 -19.08
N ASP A 579 33.14 2.70 -19.72
CA ASP A 579 32.62 1.95 -20.86
C ASP A 579 31.70 0.82 -20.40
N TYR A 580 30.64 0.52 -21.15
CA TYR A 580 29.67 -0.54 -20.83
C TYR A 580 30.35 -1.92 -20.71
N ASN A 581 31.34 -2.19 -21.56
CA ASN A 581 32.06 -3.46 -21.61
C ASN A 581 33.28 -3.56 -20.68
N ASP A 582 33.54 -2.52 -19.89
CA ASP A 582 34.59 -2.55 -18.87
C ASP A 582 34.03 -3.08 -17.55
N VAL A 583 34.59 -4.18 -17.07
CA VAL A 583 34.27 -4.74 -15.74
C VAL A 583 34.52 -3.76 -14.59
N GLY A 584 35.43 -2.80 -14.78
CA GLY A 584 35.69 -1.71 -13.84
C GLY A 584 34.58 -0.66 -13.77
N THR A 585 33.67 -0.62 -14.74
CA THR A 585 32.47 0.24 -14.68
C THR A 585 31.45 -0.33 -13.70
N TRP A 586 31.48 -1.63 -13.42
CA TRP A 586 30.39 -2.34 -12.74
C TRP A 586 30.78 -2.98 -11.40
N ALA A 587 29.78 -3.18 -10.55
CA ALA A 587 29.77 -4.13 -9.47
C ALA A 587 28.64 -5.15 -9.70
N ARG A 588 28.87 -6.43 -9.36
CA ARG A 588 27.87 -7.51 -9.48
C ARG A 588 27.52 -8.09 -8.11
N HIS A 589 26.25 -8.34 -7.84
CA HIS A 589 25.82 -9.00 -6.60
C HIS A 589 26.04 -10.51 -6.67
N ASP A 590 26.72 -11.09 -5.68
CA ASP A 590 27.07 -12.53 -5.66
C ASP A 590 26.16 -13.39 -4.77
N GLY A 591 25.12 -12.79 -4.19
CA GLY A 591 24.20 -13.41 -3.25
C GLY A 591 24.54 -13.12 -1.77
N ASN A 592 25.78 -12.71 -1.48
CA ASN A 592 26.20 -12.27 -0.14
C ASN A 592 26.51 -10.76 -0.10
N GLY A 593 26.91 -10.18 -1.23
CA GLY A 593 27.17 -8.74 -1.34
C GLY A 593 27.58 -8.29 -2.75
N TRP A 594 27.96 -7.02 -2.87
CA TRP A 594 28.43 -6.41 -4.12
C TRP A 594 29.93 -6.63 -4.34
N VAL A 595 30.31 -7.22 -5.47
CA VAL A 595 31.70 -7.47 -5.88
C VAL A 595 32.13 -6.46 -6.94
N HIS A 596 33.23 -5.76 -6.71
CA HIS A 596 33.84 -4.80 -7.65
C HIS A 596 35.38 -5.00 -7.74
N PRO A 597 35.99 -4.99 -8.94
CA PRO A 597 35.37 -4.98 -10.27
C PRO A 597 34.46 -6.19 -10.50
N ALA A 598 33.47 -6.05 -11.37
CA ALA A 598 32.60 -7.18 -11.70
C ALA A 598 33.39 -8.32 -12.35
N PRO A 599 32.96 -9.59 -12.21
CA PRO A 599 33.67 -10.72 -12.81
C PRO A 599 33.55 -10.76 -14.36
N ASN A 600 32.52 -10.13 -14.91
CA ASN A 600 32.25 -9.96 -16.33
C ASN A 600 31.39 -8.68 -16.52
N PRO A 601 31.34 -8.10 -17.73
CA PRO A 601 30.39 -7.03 -18.02
C PRO A 601 28.95 -7.57 -18.04
N PRO A 602 27.94 -6.71 -17.82
CA PRO A 602 26.53 -7.11 -17.88
C PRO A 602 26.14 -7.62 -19.27
N ASN A 603 25.20 -8.57 -19.32
CA ASN A 603 24.58 -9.10 -20.54
C ASN A 603 23.07 -9.33 -20.36
N PRO A 604 22.29 -9.57 -21.43
CA PRO A 604 20.83 -9.69 -21.34
C PRO A 604 20.27 -10.87 -20.53
N LYS A 605 21.11 -11.74 -19.96
CA LYS A 605 20.67 -12.84 -19.07
C LYS A 605 20.93 -12.55 -17.60
N ASP A 606 21.58 -11.44 -17.30
CA ASP A 606 21.83 -11.02 -15.93
C ASP A 606 20.55 -10.46 -15.29
N GLY A 607 20.60 -10.19 -13.98
CA GLY A 607 19.50 -9.50 -13.30
C GLY A 607 19.42 -8.03 -13.70
N ILE A 608 18.78 -7.18 -12.87
CA ILE A 608 18.71 -5.73 -13.14
C ILE A 608 20.11 -5.17 -13.37
N ILE A 609 20.24 -4.34 -14.39
CA ILE A 609 21.43 -3.55 -14.67
C ILE A 609 21.10 -2.10 -14.34
N THR A 610 21.69 -1.53 -13.28
CA THR A 610 21.40 -0.15 -12.86
C THR A 610 22.56 0.80 -13.14
N ILE A 611 22.32 1.87 -13.87
CA ILE A 611 23.22 3.02 -13.94
C ILE A 611 22.84 4.00 -12.83
N GLN A 612 23.73 4.15 -11.85
CA GLN A 612 23.52 4.97 -10.65
C GLN A 612 23.56 6.48 -10.96
N ASP A 613 22.96 7.28 -10.09
CA ASP A 613 23.01 8.75 -10.14
C ASP A 613 24.46 9.26 -10.21
N GLY A 614 24.69 10.28 -11.04
CA GLY A 614 26.00 10.88 -11.29
C GLY A 614 26.94 10.05 -12.18
N HIS A 615 26.56 8.83 -12.58
CA HIS A 615 27.38 7.99 -13.46
C HIS A 615 26.97 8.12 -14.93
N THR A 616 27.98 8.14 -15.81
CA THR A 616 27.83 8.08 -17.27
C THR A 616 28.44 6.79 -17.79
N VAL A 617 27.62 5.94 -18.41
CA VAL A 617 28.08 4.71 -19.07
C VAL A 617 28.06 4.89 -20.58
N THR A 618 29.17 4.55 -21.24
CA THR A 618 29.34 4.73 -22.69
C THR A 618 29.39 3.40 -23.42
N VAL A 619 28.55 3.23 -24.43
CA VAL A 619 28.55 2.08 -25.34
C VAL A 619 29.48 2.41 -26.50
N THR A 620 30.75 2.02 -26.36
CA THR A 620 31.82 2.25 -27.35
C THR A 620 31.86 1.19 -28.46
N ALA A 621 31.32 0.00 -28.20
CA ALA A 621 31.11 -1.09 -29.14
C ALA A 621 29.69 -1.66 -28.94
N SER A 622 29.08 -2.23 -29.98
CA SER A 622 27.69 -2.68 -29.91
C SER A 622 27.47 -3.72 -28.81
N ASP A 623 26.41 -3.56 -28.04
CA ASP A 623 26.06 -4.42 -26.92
C ASP A 623 24.55 -4.49 -26.66
N SER A 624 24.16 -5.18 -25.60
CA SER A 624 22.77 -5.43 -25.27
C SER A 624 22.53 -5.53 -23.77
N ALA A 625 21.31 -5.21 -23.36
CA ALA A 625 20.82 -5.39 -22.00
C ALA A 625 19.38 -5.91 -22.02
N ASP A 626 19.01 -6.54 -20.92
CA ASP A 626 17.63 -6.73 -20.49
C ASP A 626 17.52 -6.11 -19.09
N GLN A 627 16.37 -5.54 -18.75
CA GLN A 627 16.10 -4.85 -17.48
C GLN A 627 17.13 -3.77 -17.09
N LEU A 628 17.39 -2.83 -18.00
CA LEU A 628 18.28 -1.69 -17.75
C LEU A 628 17.54 -0.54 -17.07
N VAL A 629 18.06 -0.05 -15.94
CA VAL A 629 17.51 1.10 -15.19
C VAL A 629 18.52 2.25 -15.16
N LEU A 630 18.14 3.42 -15.66
CA LEU A 630 18.90 4.67 -15.52
C LEU A 630 18.27 5.51 -14.42
N LYS A 631 18.98 5.71 -13.30
CA LYS A 631 18.52 6.57 -12.20
C LYS A 631 18.53 8.06 -12.58
N PRO A 632 17.82 8.95 -11.85
CA PRO A 632 17.94 10.39 -12.04
C PRO A 632 19.40 10.83 -12.01
N GLY A 633 19.77 11.80 -12.86
CA GLY A 633 21.16 12.31 -12.96
C GLY A 633 22.17 11.39 -13.64
N SER A 634 21.81 10.14 -13.97
CA SER A 634 22.65 9.21 -14.73
C SER A 634 22.59 9.44 -16.25
N ALA A 635 23.56 8.91 -16.99
CA ALA A 635 23.55 8.94 -18.46
C ALA A 635 24.01 7.64 -19.12
N LEU A 636 23.34 7.27 -20.22
CA LEU A 636 23.80 6.25 -21.18
C LEU A 636 24.15 6.95 -22.50
N VAL A 637 25.39 6.80 -22.97
CA VAL A 637 25.88 7.38 -24.22
C VAL A 637 26.10 6.28 -25.25
N ILE A 638 25.36 6.30 -26.35
CA ILE A 638 25.57 5.36 -27.47
C ILE A 638 26.44 6.04 -28.51
N ASN A 639 27.68 5.57 -28.66
CA ASN A 639 28.62 6.19 -29.59
C ASN A 639 28.23 5.96 -31.05
N LYS A 640 28.68 6.87 -31.91
CA LYS A 640 28.51 6.75 -33.35
C LYS A 640 29.09 5.43 -33.88
N GLY A 641 28.24 4.65 -34.54
CA GLY A 641 28.58 3.34 -35.11
C GLY A 641 28.44 2.16 -34.15
N ALA A 642 28.06 2.40 -32.88
CA ALA A 642 27.65 1.35 -31.95
C ALA A 642 26.13 1.20 -31.94
N GLU A 643 25.67 -0.01 -31.67
CA GLU A 643 24.26 -0.36 -31.46
C GLU A 643 24.05 -0.81 -30.01
N PHE A 644 22.98 -0.34 -29.37
CA PHE A 644 22.54 -0.88 -28.10
C PHE A 644 21.19 -1.57 -28.26
N HIS A 645 21.18 -2.88 -28.08
CA HIS A 645 19.99 -3.71 -28.26
C HIS A 645 19.31 -4.01 -26.92
N VAL A 646 18.04 -3.65 -26.80
CA VAL A 646 17.20 -3.95 -25.63
C VAL A 646 16.48 -5.27 -25.87
N GLY A 647 16.89 -6.31 -25.17
CA GLY A 647 16.24 -7.63 -25.23
C GLY A 647 14.87 -7.59 -24.56
N ASN A 648 14.01 -8.56 -24.89
CA ASN A 648 12.74 -8.76 -24.21
C ASN A 648 12.88 -9.78 -23.07
N GLY A 649 12.59 -9.34 -21.85
CA GLY A 649 12.57 -10.14 -20.64
C GLY A 649 11.39 -9.78 -19.74
N ILE A 650 11.60 -9.88 -18.43
CA ILE A 650 10.53 -9.66 -17.44
C ILE A 650 10.33 -8.16 -17.21
N ALA A 651 9.09 -7.66 -17.27
CA ALA A 651 8.73 -6.26 -17.01
C ALA A 651 9.36 -5.23 -17.97
N THR A 652 9.53 -3.97 -17.54
CA THR A 652 10.11 -2.91 -18.37
C THR A 652 11.58 -3.20 -18.66
N ASP A 653 11.92 -3.40 -19.93
CA ASP A 653 13.25 -3.85 -20.37
C ASP A 653 14.28 -2.72 -20.35
N MET A 654 13.82 -1.47 -20.49
CA MET A 654 14.64 -0.29 -20.24
C MET A 654 13.83 0.85 -19.62
N GLN A 655 14.16 1.24 -18.39
CA GLN A 655 13.55 2.35 -17.66
C GLN A 655 14.53 3.53 -17.55
N VAL A 656 14.11 4.71 -18.00
CA VAL A 656 14.97 5.89 -18.08
C VAL A 656 14.42 7.05 -17.25
N GLU A 657 14.97 7.25 -16.05
CA GLU A 657 14.80 8.49 -15.26
C GLU A 657 15.98 9.46 -15.46
N GLY A 658 17.09 8.98 -16.02
CA GLY A 658 18.26 9.76 -16.40
C GLY A 658 18.23 10.24 -17.86
N THR A 659 19.41 10.28 -18.50
CA THR A 659 19.58 10.74 -19.88
C THR A 659 20.10 9.63 -20.81
N VAL A 660 19.53 9.50 -22.00
CA VAL A 660 20.08 8.71 -23.11
C VAL A 660 20.56 9.66 -24.20
N LEU A 661 21.86 9.63 -24.50
CA LEU A 661 22.49 10.38 -25.59
C LEU A 661 22.78 9.44 -26.76
N ASN A 662 21.99 9.53 -27.84
CA ASN A 662 22.07 8.57 -28.94
C ASN A 662 22.77 9.14 -30.18
N TYR A 663 24.07 8.85 -30.31
CA TYR A 663 24.87 9.11 -31.53
C TYR A 663 24.94 7.88 -32.47
N GLY A 664 24.48 6.71 -32.01
CA GLY A 664 24.55 5.40 -32.69
C GLY A 664 23.17 4.84 -33.02
N SER A 665 22.85 3.61 -32.64
CA SER A 665 21.50 3.04 -32.79
C SER A 665 21.00 2.40 -31.50
N ILE A 666 19.69 2.48 -31.27
CA ILE A 666 18.99 1.71 -30.24
C ILE A 666 17.99 0.82 -30.96
N THR A 667 18.08 -0.49 -30.74
CA THR A 667 17.14 -1.49 -31.28
C THR A 667 16.51 -2.24 -30.12
N CYS A 668 15.37 -2.89 -30.35
CA CYS A 668 14.73 -3.69 -29.31
C CYS A 668 14.01 -4.89 -29.93
N ASP A 669 13.80 -5.93 -29.13
CA ASP A 669 12.91 -7.04 -29.49
C ASP A 669 11.48 -6.53 -29.70
N ALA A 670 10.68 -7.25 -30.49
CA ALA A 670 9.33 -6.80 -30.89
C ALA A 670 8.36 -6.63 -29.71
N GLN A 671 8.63 -7.28 -28.58
CA GLN A 671 7.83 -7.20 -27.35
C GLN A 671 8.54 -6.43 -26.23
N ALA A 672 9.80 -6.03 -26.45
CA ALA A 672 10.53 -5.25 -25.47
C ALA A 672 9.91 -3.85 -25.30
N SER A 673 10.03 -3.33 -24.10
CA SER A 673 9.37 -2.14 -23.59
C SER A 673 10.43 -1.18 -23.05
N ILE A 674 10.54 -0.04 -23.73
CA ILE A 674 11.39 1.08 -23.32
C ILE A 674 10.46 2.16 -22.75
N SER A 675 10.72 2.63 -21.53
CA SER A 675 9.92 3.65 -20.86
C SER A 675 10.81 4.81 -20.41
N PHE A 676 10.55 6.00 -20.94
CA PHE A 676 11.12 7.25 -20.43
C PHE A 676 10.23 7.78 -19.32
N MET A 677 10.76 7.76 -18.10
CA MET A 677 10.07 8.09 -16.86
C MET A 677 10.01 9.60 -16.63
N ASN A 678 9.48 10.01 -15.47
CA ASN A 678 9.51 11.40 -15.04
C ASN A 678 10.93 11.95 -15.09
N SER A 679 11.11 13.11 -15.72
CA SER A 679 12.40 13.75 -16.03
C SER A 679 13.36 12.98 -16.94
N GLY A 680 12.97 11.80 -17.44
CA GLY A 680 13.75 11.02 -18.39
C GLY A 680 13.96 11.78 -19.70
N LEU A 681 15.21 11.89 -20.13
CA LEU A 681 15.60 12.61 -21.35
C LEU A 681 16.17 11.64 -22.38
N TYR A 682 15.58 11.64 -23.57
CA TYR A 682 16.21 11.11 -24.77
C TYR A 682 16.73 12.27 -25.62
N SER A 683 18.03 12.28 -25.96
CA SER A 683 18.59 13.19 -26.96
C SER A 683 19.01 12.42 -28.20
N HIS A 684 18.42 12.79 -29.33
CA HIS A 684 18.75 12.27 -30.65
C HIS A 684 19.89 13.10 -31.27
N GLU A 685 21.10 12.53 -31.25
CA GLU A 685 22.36 13.21 -31.57
C GLU A 685 22.96 12.77 -32.91
N GLN A 686 22.11 12.38 -33.86
CA GLN A 686 22.50 11.96 -35.20
C GLN A 686 21.57 12.54 -36.29
N ASP A 687 21.98 12.42 -37.54
CA ASP A 687 21.21 12.80 -38.73
C ASP A 687 20.53 11.54 -39.30
N GLY A 688 19.19 11.48 -39.29
CA GLY A 688 18.43 10.27 -39.63
C GLY A 688 18.35 9.27 -38.48
N GLY A 689 18.67 8.00 -38.71
CA GLY A 689 18.57 6.96 -37.68
C GLY A 689 17.12 6.67 -37.24
N SER A 690 16.96 6.11 -36.04
CA SER A 690 15.64 5.80 -35.46
C SER A 690 15.53 6.33 -34.05
N ILE A 691 14.33 6.77 -33.68
CA ILE A 691 13.94 6.93 -32.27
C ILE A 691 13.57 5.53 -31.73
N PRO A 692 13.94 5.18 -30.48
CA PRO A 692 13.37 3.98 -29.87
C PRO A 692 11.84 4.09 -29.83
N THR A 693 11.14 3.00 -30.15
CA THR A 693 9.71 2.91 -29.85
C THR A 693 9.58 2.79 -28.35
N ALA A 694 8.99 3.80 -27.70
CA ALA A 694 8.99 3.89 -26.25
C ALA A 694 7.66 4.44 -25.72
N VAL A 695 7.43 4.21 -24.44
CA VAL A 695 6.40 4.91 -23.67
C VAL A 695 7.02 6.16 -23.03
N TRP A 696 6.42 7.31 -23.30
CA TRP A 696 6.89 8.61 -22.81
C TRP A 696 5.99 9.08 -21.68
N ARG A 697 6.46 8.91 -20.44
CA ARG A 697 5.70 9.19 -19.22
C ARG A 697 5.67 10.71 -18.91
N PRO A 698 4.80 11.16 -17.99
CA PRO A 698 4.73 12.57 -17.60
C PRO A 698 6.08 13.20 -17.30
N ASN A 699 6.30 14.39 -17.84
CA ASN A 699 7.53 15.19 -17.83
C ASN A 699 8.76 14.57 -18.51
N SER A 700 8.66 13.43 -19.19
CA SER A 700 9.75 12.94 -20.05
C SER A 700 9.96 13.85 -21.27
N ILE A 701 11.17 13.87 -21.80
CA ILE A 701 11.57 14.74 -22.92
C ILE A 701 12.21 13.93 -24.04
N CYS A 702 11.66 14.04 -25.25
CA CYS A 702 12.33 13.66 -26.48
C CYS A 702 12.94 14.90 -27.16
N ARG A 703 14.27 15.00 -27.20
CA ARG A 703 15.00 16.12 -27.82
C ARG A 703 15.64 15.71 -29.15
N MET A 704 15.33 16.46 -30.20
CA MET A 704 16.00 16.39 -31.50
C MET A 704 17.08 17.45 -31.55
N ASN A 705 18.34 17.05 -31.71
CA ASN A 705 19.46 18.00 -31.60
C ASN A 705 20.38 18.04 -32.84
N SER A 706 20.31 17.03 -33.72
CA SER A 706 21.32 16.82 -34.77
C SER A 706 20.78 16.50 -36.18
N ILE A 707 19.48 16.71 -36.44
CA ILE A 707 18.88 16.48 -37.77
C ILE A 707 19.43 17.48 -38.80
N LYS A 708 19.88 17.00 -39.97
CA LYS A 708 20.44 17.82 -41.06
C LYS A 708 19.77 17.58 -42.41
N HIS A 709 19.80 16.31 -42.84
CA HIS A 709 19.39 15.86 -44.16
C HIS A 709 18.32 14.76 -44.15
N ASN A 710 18.12 14.06 -43.03
CA ASN A 710 17.17 12.95 -42.94
C ASN A 710 16.36 13.02 -41.64
N ALA A 711 15.04 12.85 -41.75
CA ALA A 711 14.17 12.66 -40.58
C ALA A 711 14.47 11.31 -39.90
N PRO A 712 14.31 11.20 -38.57
CA PRO A 712 14.47 9.94 -37.88
C PRO A 712 13.27 9.02 -38.16
N ALA A 713 13.54 7.72 -38.31
CA ALA A 713 12.51 6.69 -38.33
C ALA A 713 11.88 6.52 -36.93
N ASN A 714 10.71 5.84 -36.89
CA ASN A 714 9.91 5.63 -35.67
C ASN A 714 9.45 6.92 -34.96
N ALA A 715 9.49 8.07 -35.63
CA ALA A 715 9.02 9.33 -35.05
C ALA A 715 7.49 9.44 -34.91
N ASN A 716 6.75 8.56 -35.58
CA ASN A 716 5.30 8.51 -35.50
C ASN A 716 4.82 7.72 -34.27
N GLN A 717 5.07 8.27 -33.08
CA GLN A 717 4.63 7.75 -31.78
C GLN A 717 4.13 8.90 -30.90
N ASN A 718 3.55 8.57 -29.75
CA ASN A 718 3.17 9.59 -28.76
C ASN A 718 4.42 10.03 -28.00
N PHE A 719 4.46 11.28 -27.56
CA PHE A 719 5.51 11.81 -26.69
C PHE A 719 4.86 12.54 -25.51
N PHE A 720 5.59 12.73 -24.41
CA PHE A 720 5.13 13.68 -23.39
C PHE A 720 5.57 15.10 -23.78
N ASN A 721 6.85 15.44 -23.59
CA ASN A 721 7.43 16.67 -24.14
C ASN A 721 8.31 16.35 -25.35
N ILE A 722 8.34 17.25 -26.33
CA ILE A 722 9.24 17.17 -27.48
C ILE A 722 9.96 18.50 -27.69
N VAL A 723 11.27 18.44 -27.94
CA VAL A 723 12.11 19.61 -28.21
C VAL A 723 12.79 19.47 -29.56
N TRP A 724 12.73 20.51 -30.39
CA TRP A 724 13.38 20.57 -31.69
C TRP A 724 14.44 21.67 -31.76
N ASN A 725 15.70 21.27 -31.79
CA ASN A 725 16.86 22.15 -31.83
C ASN A 725 17.91 21.66 -32.83
N CYS A 726 17.59 21.77 -34.12
CA CYS A 726 18.40 21.28 -35.22
C CYS A 726 18.93 22.46 -36.07
N PRO A 727 19.97 23.19 -35.62
CA PRO A 727 20.45 24.40 -36.30
C PRO A 727 21.05 24.16 -37.69
N GLU A 728 21.46 22.92 -37.99
CA GLU A 728 22.02 22.52 -39.28
C GLU A 728 20.99 21.89 -40.22
N GLN A 729 19.71 21.87 -39.86
CA GLN A 729 18.64 21.36 -40.72
C GLN A 729 18.50 22.21 -41.99
N THR A 730 18.55 21.56 -43.14
CA THR A 730 18.42 22.22 -44.45
C THR A 730 17.15 21.84 -45.20
N GLY A 731 16.58 20.66 -44.92
CA GLY A 731 15.38 20.14 -45.55
C GLY A 731 14.09 20.32 -44.74
N ASN A 732 12.97 19.99 -45.38
CA ASN A 732 11.66 19.94 -44.75
C ASN A 732 11.40 18.51 -44.28
N TYR A 733 11.10 18.33 -43.00
CA TYR A 733 10.91 17.02 -42.39
C TYR A 733 9.63 16.97 -41.59
N ASP A 734 8.90 15.88 -41.73
CA ASP A 734 7.74 15.54 -40.94
C ASP A 734 8.04 14.40 -39.95
N LEU A 735 7.20 14.28 -38.92
CA LEU A 735 7.20 13.12 -38.01
C LEU A 735 6.02 12.17 -38.26
N GLY A 736 5.27 12.40 -39.34
CA GLY A 736 4.15 11.56 -39.76
C GLY A 736 3.00 11.45 -38.76
N TRP A 737 2.81 12.43 -37.87
CA TRP A 737 1.78 12.35 -36.83
C TRP A 737 0.38 12.42 -37.44
N ASN A 738 -0.33 11.30 -37.40
CA ASN A 738 -1.65 11.16 -38.03
C ASN A 738 -2.74 10.75 -37.02
N GLY A 739 -2.37 10.40 -35.78
CA GLY A 739 -3.29 9.97 -34.72
C GLY A 739 -2.66 10.10 -33.33
N ASN A 740 -1.75 11.05 -33.16
CA ASN A 740 -0.81 11.08 -32.05
C ASN A 740 -1.25 12.06 -30.95
N THR A 741 -0.82 11.79 -29.74
CA THR A 741 -1.01 12.65 -28.58
C THR A 741 0.35 13.09 -28.04
N ILE A 742 0.49 14.39 -27.82
CA ILE A 742 1.59 15.01 -27.08
C ILE A 742 1.04 15.36 -25.70
N GLY A 743 1.51 14.65 -24.67
CA GLY A 743 0.99 14.75 -23.31
C GLY A 743 1.41 16.04 -22.57
N GLY A 744 2.46 16.71 -23.05
CA GLY A 744 2.97 17.97 -22.53
C GLY A 744 3.32 18.94 -23.66
N ASP A 745 4.51 19.52 -23.60
CA ASP A 745 4.88 20.68 -24.42
C ASP A 745 5.59 20.30 -25.72
N ILE A 746 5.34 21.10 -26.76
CA ILE A 746 6.14 21.17 -27.99
C ILE A 746 7.03 22.41 -27.92
N ILE A 747 8.35 22.20 -27.95
CA ILE A 747 9.34 23.28 -27.86
C ILE A 747 10.14 23.36 -29.16
N VAL A 748 10.08 24.49 -29.85
CA VAL A 748 10.79 24.75 -31.11
C VAL A 748 11.85 25.81 -30.89
N GLU A 749 13.11 25.39 -30.82
CA GLU A 749 14.24 26.29 -30.62
C GLU A 749 14.87 26.69 -31.97
N ASN A 750 15.14 25.72 -32.85
CA ASN A 750 15.82 25.97 -34.12
C ASN A 750 15.57 24.84 -35.14
N THR A 751 15.30 25.19 -36.40
CA THR A 751 15.15 24.22 -37.52
C THR A 751 16.12 24.51 -38.68
N GLY A 752 17.18 25.28 -38.42
CA GLY A 752 18.12 25.76 -39.43
C GLY A 752 17.41 26.56 -40.52
N SER A 753 17.65 26.22 -41.78
CA SER A 753 16.91 26.80 -42.92
C SER A 753 15.68 25.99 -43.34
N GLY A 754 15.47 24.82 -42.74
CA GLY A 754 14.39 23.91 -43.07
C GLY A 754 13.11 24.15 -42.27
N ILE A 755 12.08 23.35 -42.57
CA ILE A 755 10.76 23.38 -41.93
C ILE A 755 10.53 22.07 -41.18
N TRP A 756 10.12 22.15 -39.92
CA TRP A 756 9.55 21.02 -39.19
C TRP A 756 8.03 20.98 -39.39
N GLN A 757 7.53 19.85 -39.89
CA GLN A 757 6.12 19.57 -40.13
C GLN A 757 5.61 18.54 -39.12
N MET A 758 4.40 18.71 -38.61
CA MET A 758 3.82 17.72 -37.70
C MET A 758 3.33 16.47 -38.45
N CYS A 759 2.55 16.69 -39.51
CA CYS A 759 1.71 15.66 -40.12
C CYS A 759 2.15 15.36 -41.56
N ALA A 760 1.95 14.12 -42.00
CA ALA A 760 2.08 13.71 -43.40
C ALA A 760 1.09 12.58 -43.74
N PRO A 761 -0.23 12.82 -43.68
CA PRO A 761 -1.21 11.81 -44.01
C PRO A 761 -1.16 11.46 -45.51
N PRO A 762 -1.48 10.22 -45.89
CA PRO A 762 -1.69 9.88 -47.30
C PRO A 762 -2.78 10.74 -47.95
N ALA A 763 -2.80 10.78 -49.28
CA ALA A 763 -3.86 11.44 -50.06
C ALA A 763 -5.26 10.99 -49.62
N ASP A 764 -6.21 11.93 -49.52
CA ASP A 764 -7.61 11.68 -49.14
C ASP A 764 -7.83 11.15 -47.71
N HIS A 765 -6.80 11.20 -46.84
CA HIS A 765 -6.89 10.82 -45.44
C HIS A 765 -6.87 12.04 -44.52
N ALA A 766 -7.30 11.82 -43.27
CA ALA A 766 -7.22 12.81 -42.22
C ALA A 766 -6.10 12.50 -41.22
N ALA A 767 -5.45 13.54 -40.72
CA ALA A 767 -4.58 13.48 -39.55
C ALA A 767 -5.29 14.09 -38.34
N GLN A 768 -5.10 13.49 -37.17
CA GLN A 768 -5.58 14.01 -35.90
C GLN A 768 -4.43 14.05 -34.89
N VAL A 769 -4.22 15.22 -34.28
CA VAL A 769 -3.18 15.42 -33.27
C VAL A 769 -3.79 16.11 -32.05
N PHE A 770 -3.47 15.57 -30.87
CA PHE A 770 -3.82 16.15 -29.57
C PHE A 770 -2.56 16.69 -28.89
N ILE A 771 -2.64 17.90 -28.36
CA ILE A 771 -1.57 18.57 -27.62
C ILE A 771 -2.17 19.03 -26.30
N GLU A 772 -1.75 18.37 -25.22
CA GLU A 772 -2.27 18.62 -23.88
C GLU A 772 -1.55 19.81 -23.19
N GLY A 773 -0.29 20.09 -23.56
CA GLY A 773 0.51 21.22 -23.06
C GLY A 773 0.65 22.39 -24.03
N ASP A 774 1.72 23.16 -23.85
CA ASP A 774 2.01 24.40 -24.56
C ASP A 774 2.82 24.16 -25.85
N ILE A 775 2.71 25.11 -26.80
CA ILE A 775 3.66 25.23 -27.90
C ILE A 775 4.52 26.46 -27.65
N LEU A 776 5.82 26.23 -27.43
CA LEU A 776 6.80 27.26 -27.13
C LEU A 776 7.80 27.36 -28.28
N GLN A 777 7.77 28.46 -29.04
CA GLN A 777 8.66 28.66 -30.17
C GLN A 777 9.51 29.92 -30.01
N SER A 778 10.84 29.76 -30.02
CA SER A 778 11.81 30.86 -29.95
C SER A 778 12.56 31.09 -31.26
N GLY A 779 12.49 30.14 -32.20
CA GLY A 779 13.17 30.21 -33.49
C GLY A 779 12.67 29.14 -34.47
N GLY A 780 13.37 28.96 -35.59
CA GLY A 780 13.02 27.95 -36.60
C GLY A 780 11.72 28.20 -37.37
N GLN A 781 11.30 27.19 -38.14
CA GLN A 781 10.07 27.18 -38.95
C GLN A 781 9.24 25.93 -38.60
N PHE A 782 8.05 26.13 -38.04
CA PHE A 782 7.17 25.05 -37.57
C PHE A 782 5.76 25.19 -38.15
N THR A 783 5.18 24.07 -38.59
CA THR A 783 3.86 24.03 -39.23
C THR A 783 3.20 22.66 -39.10
N THR A 784 1.88 22.59 -39.31
CA THR A 784 1.20 21.28 -39.40
C THR A 784 1.63 20.53 -40.67
N THR A 785 1.77 21.24 -41.80
CA THR A 785 2.20 20.77 -43.12
C THR A 785 2.96 21.86 -43.88
N ALA A 786 3.87 21.49 -44.80
CA ALA A 786 4.57 22.47 -45.65
C ALA A 786 4.79 22.08 -47.13
N THR A 787 4.46 20.85 -47.55
CA THR A 787 4.68 20.34 -48.93
C THR A 787 3.36 20.02 -49.64
N HIS A 788 3.40 19.77 -50.95
CA HIS A 788 2.20 19.48 -51.76
C HIS A 788 1.60 18.14 -51.32
N PHE A 789 0.53 18.20 -50.53
CA PHE A 789 -0.27 17.04 -50.18
C PHE A 789 -1.52 17.06 -51.04
N ALA A 790 -2.02 15.90 -51.47
CA ALA A 790 -3.33 15.83 -52.09
C ALA A 790 -4.42 16.32 -51.10
N ASN A 791 -5.70 16.22 -51.48
CA ASN A 791 -6.85 16.55 -50.66
C ASN A 791 -6.80 15.90 -49.25
N THR A 792 -6.28 16.62 -48.25
CA THR A 792 -6.02 16.11 -46.88
C THR A 792 -6.74 16.95 -45.84
N THR A 793 -7.14 16.34 -44.72
CA THR A 793 -7.77 17.06 -43.60
C THR A 793 -6.93 16.93 -42.33
N ILE A 794 -6.52 18.03 -41.72
CA ILE A 794 -5.71 18.02 -40.49
C ILE A 794 -6.50 18.64 -39.36
N ASN A 795 -6.63 17.92 -38.26
CA ASN A 795 -7.28 18.38 -37.05
C ASN A 795 -6.26 18.43 -35.91
N VAL A 796 -5.98 19.62 -35.41
CA VAL A 796 -5.19 19.82 -34.18
C VAL A 796 -6.13 20.25 -33.06
N HIS A 797 -6.05 19.55 -31.94
CA HIS A 797 -6.73 19.89 -30.70
C HIS A 797 -5.67 20.24 -29.66
N GLN A 798 -5.70 21.47 -29.17
CA GLN A 798 -4.70 21.98 -28.25
C GLN A 798 -5.34 22.59 -27.00
N LYS A 799 -4.91 22.13 -25.82
CA LYS A 799 -5.37 22.64 -24.52
C LYS A 799 -4.53 23.79 -23.99
N GLY A 800 -3.20 23.68 -24.04
CA GLY A 800 -2.28 24.72 -23.56
C GLY A 800 -2.17 25.94 -24.48
N ASP A 801 -1.28 26.85 -24.12
CA ASP A 801 -1.02 28.10 -24.83
C ASP A 801 -0.09 27.90 -26.04
N ILE A 802 -0.20 28.79 -27.03
CA ILE A 802 0.80 28.96 -28.11
C ILE A 802 1.58 30.25 -27.83
N GLN A 803 2.87 30.13 -27.57
CA GLN A 803 3.78 31.25 -27.32
C GLN A 803 4.93 31.25 -28.33
N VAL A 804 4.91 32.22 -29.24
CA VAL A 804 5.94 32.39 -30.28
C VAL A 804 6.66 33.71 -30.05
N THR A 805 7.98 33.63 -29.81
CA THR A 805 8.86 34.78 -29.53
C THR A 805 9.87 35.05 -30.65
N GLY A 806 9.96 34.15 -31.64
CA GLY A 806 10.83 34.25 -32.81
C GLY A 806 10.61 33.09 -33.78
N GLY A 807 11.02 33.26 -35.05
CA GLY A 807 10.86 32.23 -36.09
C GLY A 807 9.58 32.37 -36.93
N ASP A 808 9.22 31.31 -37.64
CA ASP A 808 8.00 31.18 -38.44
C ASP A 808 7.08 30.10 -37.83
N PHE A 809 5.93 30.51 -37.31
CA PHE A 809 4.86 29.61 -36.86
C PHE A 809 3.70 29.72 -37.83
N SER A 810 3.34 28.60 -38.45
CA SER A 810 2.28 28.57 -39.45
C SER A 810 1.29 27.46 -39.17
N MET A 811 -0.01 27.74 -39.32
CA MET A 811 -1.05 26.73 -39.12
C MET A 811 -1.09 25.74 -40.28
N SER A 812 -0.77 26.17 -41.50
CA SER A 812 -0.74 25.33 -42.70
C SER A 812 0.13 25.99 -43.77
N ARG A 813 1.06 25.25 -44.36
CA ARG A 813 1.87 25.69 -45.51
C ARG A 813 1.77 24.64 -46.63
N GLY A 814 1.74 25.11 -47.87
CA GLY A 814 1.64 24.25 -49.05
C GLY A 814 0.24 24.17 -49.65
N ASP A 815 0.09 23.27 -50.62
CA ASP A 815 -1.13 23.02 -51.39
C ASP A 815 -1.77 21.73 -50.85
N GLN A 816 -3.09 21.75 -50.58
CA GLN A 816 -3.86 20.58 -50.13
C GLN A 816 -4.93 20.18 -51.18
N GLY A 817 -4.68 20.42 -52.46
CA GLY A 817 -5.49 19.90 -53.57
C GLY A 817 -6.86 20.55 -53.71
N GLY A 818 -7.03 21.82 -53.32
CA GLY A 818 -8.24 22.63 -53.55
C GLY A 818 -9.47 22.32 -52.67
N SER A 819 -9.57 21.14 -52.03
CA SER A 819 -10.63 20.82 -51.05
C SER A 819 -10.13 20.38 -49.67
N GLY A 820 -8.81 20.26 -49.49
CA GLY A 820 -8.19 19.96 -48.20
C GLY A 820 -8.35 21.10 -47.18
N LYS A 821 -8.24 20.77 -45.89
CA LYS A 821 -8.46 21.72 -44.79
C LYS A 821 -7.55 21.43 -43.61
N THR A 822 -7.09 22.49 -42.96
CA THR A 822 -6.47 22.40 -41.63
C THR A 822 -7.35 23.14 -40.62
N ILE A 823 -7.70 22.45 -39.54
CA ILE A 823 -8.55 22.94 -38.45
C ILE A 823 -7.75 22.85 -37.16
N TRP A 824 -7.47 24.00 -36.55
CA TRP A 824 -6.85 24.07 -35.24
C TRP A 824 -7.86 24.55 -34.21
N ARG A 825 -8.12 23.73 -33.20
CA ARG A 825 -8.99 24.04 -32.06
C ARG A 825 -8.10 24.30 -30.86
N LEU A 826 -7.99 25.56 -30.47
CA LEU A 826 -7.19 26.01 -29.33
C LEU A 826 -8.14 26.37 -28.17
N GLU A 827 -7.91 25.76 -27.01
CA GLU A 827 -8.61 26.11 -25.76
C GLU A 827 -7.82 27.13 -24.92
N GLY A 828 -6.50 27.22 -25.12
CA GLY A 828 -5.61 28.22 -24.51
C GLY A 828 -5.53 29.56 -25.26
N ASN A 829 -4.50 30.33 -24.94
CA ASN A 829 -4.19 31.63 -25.54
C ASN A 829 -3.13 31.51 -26.64
N ILE A 830 -3.16 32.44 -27.59
CA ILE A 830 -2.10 32.59 -28.59
C ILE A 830 -1.40 33.94 -28.43
N SER A 831 -0.06 33.91 -28.34
CA SER A 831 0.81 35.08 -28.26
C SER A 831 1.91 34.98 -29.32
N LEU A 832 1.95 35.96 -30.23
CA LEU A 832 2.93 36.04 -31.31
C LEU A 832 3.70 37.36 -31.18
N SER A 833 4.96 37.28 -30.76
CA SER A 833 5.88 38.41 -30.61
C SER A 833 7.16 38.12 -31.38
N GLY A 834 7.62 39.04 -32.23
CA GLY A 834 8.83 38.80 -33.04
C GLY A 834 8.72 37.63 -34.04
N ALA A 835 7.49 37.18 -34.34
CA ALA A 835 7.21 36.00 -35.14
C ALA A 835 6.80 36.32 -36.60
N THR A 836 7.05 35.39 -37.51
CA THR A 836 6.49 35.33 -38.86
C THR A 836 5.42 34.25 -38.93
N THR A 837 4.40 34.44 -39.77
CA THR A 837 3.35 33.44 -40.05
C THR A 837 3.08 33.42 -41.55
N GLN A 838 3.05 32.24 -42.15
CA GLN A 838 2.77 32.01 -43.57
C GLN A 838 1.71 30.94 -43.71
N ASN A 839 0.45 31.33 -43.91
CA ASN A 839 -0.64 30.36 -44.10
C ASN A 839 -1.02 30.25 -45.57
N ALA A 840 -0.94 29.03 -46.13
CA ALA A 840 -1.36 28.71 -47.48
C ALA A 840 -2.13 27.38 -47.50
N ASN A 841 -3.18 27.35 -48.34
CA ASN A 841 -3.98 26.18 -48.65
C ASN A 841 -4.67 26.46 -50.00
N SER A 842 -4.00 26.13 -51.11
CA SER A 842 -4.48 26.40 -52.48
C SER A 842 -5.32 25.27 -53.07
#